data_AF-A0A7J2NKJ5-F1
#
_entry.id   AF-A0A7J2NKJ5-F1
#
_cell.length_a   1.000
_cell.length_b   1.000
_cell.length_c   1.000
_cell.angle_alpha   90.00
_cell.angle_beta   90.00
_cell.angle_gamma   90.00
#
_symmetry.space_group_name_H-M   'P 1'
#
loop_
_entity.id
_entity.type
_entity.pdbx_description
1 polymer ?
#
loop_
_entity_poly.entity_id
_entity_poly.type
_entity_poly.pdbx_seq_one_letter_code
_entity_poly.pdbx_strand_id
1 'polypeptide(L)'
;MIIFHMPYTSGIRFKIDNEIAKLIKHNGPWFCNTRNRCYQMVNCPSCGSPLEEGQKNCPKCGATVDVSIIGKDALKTKNEDLSQQMDEMRERIRRLSKRYTEKEQVPSEPKSEVPVAAPVIEETIREPKTEVKAEDEAEAKDQGAEVQGVDEAKDAIIEGREEEKKQFQTTEMQKHIGKGAINGLGLDFPESKKYPKGERSDEYTTKPSKRKSKALKWQTAVAIAVVAVIVSASILVIMSSPGPSSPQVDGDFGDWADVTTYGSFYESNNPSLDFWDNGVQFDNGRVYWYFLTDGNIFESASEVTSYILLIDSDGLPHTGFAANRYFGADLMAMISGCDGDLISASLSKFNGFDGMNWSAWSRMGSLNLQIVEYQAECSFQTPTDVPFSQKNARFISAASNGVDRPSITPVFALEPGVLIVTQQSLVPGSGQIDISSGEEVLEIHVRGFGELLSVESIDPVIENATMSGQLSASWNTYPEMYLGTTLSVFIDLSATSQGSKVTAYVTPDSITTEFPSVMIIGDHAIGYAGEMPSGIVIDGCFSDWTLTFIDLDPIPIINQDVDIRKSAADSDSSDAFFYAEVMGDILAGAFVPMQRSVQGQPGQGSSGVPLERVTGEDVLNIYIDVDPALDSGAPSPVPGETIRPDYLIEIEGRNGDIKQKTLLRWEDEWTRMGSSGIEAAKDSSRIEVGISKELLGGDLSQVKILFETTDWQGYGDNSSLTGALVDPFMINITAQVWGSADGSTWNDLTEVLPSSNSAVDLTSDENGYLYVLFDNGTVYRSMDAASSWSRIIEHSFGSGEVAVGITCDMQSDLYMLDNEGSAYIAPIGGGTWTLRGQAAPPRSNYIDIDWVIGTNPASTVLYATKSTTGASGTDVCGSTDGGLTWTLVSKRPSTDSTVSAIAAVRSGANDLIYVLETDGDVRVSNDSGSSWQVTHISSGGGTSSCVDMDVDSNMDIWVVRAEGSVYKLNVTTWTWTTVCANNDKSEIQAFSTAPIPEFGDIGLIAVMLLTITVISLMRKRKEQRREQDPQ
;
A
#
# COMPACT_ATOMS: atom_id res chain seq x y z
N MET A 1 -47.18 33.66 16.60
CA MET A 1 -48.09 32.84 15.77
C MET A 1 -47.61 31.41 15.90
N ILE A 2 -48.46 30.49 16.34
CA ILE A 2 -48.03 29.18 16.86
C ILE A 2 -47.89 28.18 15.70
N ILE A 3 -46.71 27.58 15.56
CA ILE A 3 -46.48 26.35 14.78
C ILE A 3 -45.91 25.34 15.78
N PHE A 4 -46.53 24.17 15.86
CA PHE A 4 -46.16 23.14 16.82
C PHE A 4 -44.80 22.51 16.46
N HIS A 5 -43.96 22.27 17.48
CA HIS A 5 -42.91 21.25 17.39
C HIS A 5 -43.55 19.86 17.23
N MET A 6 -43.00 19.06 16.33
CA MET A 6 -43.09 17.60 16.35
C MET A 6 -41.66 17.05 16.56
N PRO A 7 -41.41 16.11 17.50
CA PRO A 7 -40.03 15.69 17.81
C PRO A 7 -39.37 14.75 16.78
N TYR A 8 -40.13 14.15 15.85
CA TYR A 8 -39.70 12.97 15.07
C TYR A 8 -39.04 13.26 13.71
N THR A 9 -38.60 14.50 13.44
CA THR A 9 -37.93 14.85 12.17
C THR A 9 -36.40 14.79 12.23
N SER A 10 -35.80 14.42 13.37
CA SER A 10 -34.35 14.25 13.51
C SER A 10 -33.85 13.02 12.74
N GLY A 11 -34.38 11.83 13.02
CA GLY A 11 -33.91 10.57 12.42
C GLY A 11 -34.00 10.50 10.89
N ILE A 12 -35.03 11.12 10.28
CA ILE A 12 -35.18 11.16 8.81
C ILE A 12 -34.19 12.13 8.17
N ARG A 13 -33.89 13.27 8.80
CA ARG A 13 -32.82 14.16 8.34
C ARG A 13 -31.45 13.53 8.54
N PHE A 14 -31.21 12.95 9.72
CA PHE A 14 -29.99 12.22 10.02
C PHE A 14 -29.71 11.15 8.97
N LYS A 15 -30.69 10.30 8.62
CA LYS A 15 -30.52 9.31 7.54
C LYS A 15 -30.28 9.95 6.16
N ILE A 16 -30.97 11.04 5.78
CA ILE A 16 -30.72 11.72 4.49
C ILE A 16 -29.33 12.38 4.43
N ASP A 17 -28.91 13.04 5.51
CA ASP A 17 -27.61 13.72 5.58
C ASP A 17 -26.45 12.70 5.68
N ASN A 18 -26.69 11.54 6.32
CA ASN A 18 -25.74 10.42 6.38
C ASN A 18 -25.64 9.69 5.03
N GLU A 19 -26.75 9.47 4.31
CA GLU A 19 -26.74 8.96 2.93
C GLU A 19 -25.99 9.90 1.98
N ILE A 20 -26.15 11.22 2.12
CA ILE A 20 -25.37 12.22 1.36
C ILE A 20 -23.88 12.15 1.73
N ALA A 21 -23.53 11.96 3.00
CA ALA A 21 -22.14 11.79 3.44
C ALA A 21 -21.50 10.49 2.92
N LYS A 22 -22.24 9.36 2.94
CA LYS A 22 -21.81 8.09 2.34
C LYS A 22 -21.57 8.23 0.83
N LEU A 23 -22.39 9.00 0.12
CA LEU A 23 -22.23 9.26 -1.31
C LEU A 23 -20.98 10.10 -1.66
N ILE A 24 -20.50 10.94 -0.73
CA ILE A 24 -19.23 11.68 -0.88
C ILE A 24 -18.02 10.73 -0.75
N LYS A 25 -18.11 9.71 0.11
CA LYS A 25 -17.03 8.75 0.38
C LYS A 25 -16.66 7.91 -0.86
N HIS A 26 -17.65 7.49 -1.64
CA HIS A 26 -17.50 6.51 -2.72
C HIS A 26 -17.05 7.08 -4.08
N ASN A 27 -16.79 8.39 -4.22
CA ASN A 27 -16.60 9.03 -5.53
C ASN A 27 -15.43 10.04 -5.65
N GLY A 28 -14.52 10.12 -4.68
CA GLY A 28 -13.36 11.03 -4.72
C GLY A 28 -13.72 12.52 -4.55
N PRO A 29 -12.78 13.45 -4.76
CA PRO A 29 -12.93 14.85 -4.35
C PRO A 29 -13.79 15.68 -5.33
N TRP A 30 -15.08 15.80 -5.05
CA TRP A 30 -16.01 16.70 -5.75
C TRP A 30 -16.30 17.96 -4.94
N PHE A 31 -16.13 19.13 -5.55
CA PHE A 31 -16.53 20.40 -4.93
C PHE A 31 -17.94 20.81 -5.40
N CYS A 32 -18.90 20.89 -4.48
CA CYS A 32 -20.26 21.35 -4.77
C CYS A 32 -20.50 22.77 -4.23
N ASN A 33 -20.87 23.71 -5.09
CA ASN A 33 -21.13 25.09 -4.66
C ASN A 33 -22.57 25.30 -4.13
N THR A 34 -22.82 26.47 -3.52
CA THR A 34 -24.10 26.88 -2.90
C THR A 34 -25.32 26.98 -3.84
N ARG A 35 -25.20 26.50 -5.09
CA ARG A 35 -26.28 26.37 -6.08
C ARG A 35 -26.44 24.95 -6.62
N ASN A 36 -25.96 23.94 -5.90
CA ASN A 36 -26.04 22.52 -6.24
C ASN A 36 -25.47 22.22 -7.64
N ARG A 37 -24.26 22.74 -7.92
CA ARG A 37 -23.42 22.28 -9.03
C ARG A 37 -22.14 21.72 -8.46
N CYS A 38 -21.84 20.49 -8.83
CA CYS A 38 -20.64 19.76 -8.43
C CYS A 38 -19.72 19.62 -9.64
N TYR A 39 -18.42 19.79 -9.43
CA TYR A 39 -17.40 19.71 -10.48
C TYR A 39 -16.32 18.70 -10.06
N GLN A 40 -15.81 17.95 -11.04
CA GLN A 40 -14.68 17.05 -10.82
C GLN A 40 -13.39 17.86 -10.83
N MET A 41 -12.56 17.70 -9.80
CA MET A 41 -11.23 18.31 -9.80
C MET A 41 -10.24 17.42 -10.55
N VAL A 42 -9.38 18.03 -11.37
CA VAL A 42 -8.27 17.32 -12.04
C VAL A 42 -6.97 17.81 -11.42
N ASN A 43 -6.10 16.88 -11.01
CA ASN A 43 -4.82 17.25 -10.41
C ASN A 43 -3.88 17.86 -11.45
N CYS A 44 -3.16 18.92 -11.08
CA CYS A 44 -2.13 19.50 -11.92
C CYS A 44 -0.99 18.49 -12.11
N PRO A 45 -0.67 18.07 -13.36
CA PRO A 45 0.35 17.04 -13.60
C PRO A 45 1.77 17.46 -13.18
N SER A 46 2.00 18.75 -12.91
CA SER A 46 3.30 19.28 -12.46
C SER A 46 3.43 19.49 -10.95
N CYS A 47 2.35 19.41 -10.16
CA CYS A 47 2.43 19.67 -8.70
C CYS A 47 1.29 19.09 -7.85
N GLY A 48 0.48 18.17 -8.39
CA GLY A 48 -0.62 17.49 -7.71
C GLY A 48 -1.84 18.37 -7.35
N SER A 49 -1.73 19.70 -7.32
CA SER A 49 -2.80 20.58 -6.83
C SER A 49 -4.07 20.48 -7.68
N PRO A 50 -5.27 20.42 -7.07
CA PRO A 50 -6.52 20.34 -7.82
C PRO A 50 -6.78 21.58 -8.68
N LEU A 51 -7.37 21.36 -9.86
CA LEU A 51 -7.74 22.39 -10.84
C LEU A 51 -9.23 22.32 -11.16
N GLU A 52 -9.85 23.49 -11.39
CA GLU A 52 -11.23 23.61 -11.85
C GLU A 52 -11.38 23.28 -13.35
N GLU A 53 -12.57 22.84 -13.75
CA GLU A 53 -12.90 22.51 -15.14
C GLU A 53 -12.66 23.72 -16.08
N GLY A 54 -11.67 23.61 -16.97
CA GLY A 54 -11.28 24.65 -17.93
C GLY A 54 -10.20 25.63 -17.45
N GLN A 55 -9.63 25.41 -16.26
CA GLN A 55 -8.55 26.23 -15.71
C GLN A 55 -7.23 25.99 -16.46
N LYS A 56 -6.78 26.97 -17.24
CA LYS A 56 -5.61 26.83 -18.12
C LYS A 56 -4.26 26.89 -17.41
N ASN A 57 -4.15 27.59 -16.29
CA ASN A 57 -2.90 27.75 -15.55
C ASN A 57 -3.12 27.33 -14.09
N CYS A 58 -2.20 26.54 -13.55
CA CYS A 58 -2.20 26.14 -12.15
C CYS A 58 -1.94 27.36 -11.23
N PRO A 59 -2.76 27.57 -10.18
CA PRO A 59 -2.56 28.70 -9.26
C PRO A 59 -1.44 28.45 -8.24
N LYS A 60 -1.03 27.19 -8.02
CA LYS A 60 0.07 26.81 -7.10
C LYS A 60 1.45 26.90 -7.77
N CYS A 61 1.62 26.35 -8.98
CA CYS A 61 2.92 26.27 -9.67
C CYS A 61 3.01 27.07 -10.99
N GLY A 62 1.92 27.66 -11.48
CA GLY A 62 1.91 28.45 -12.73
C GLY A 62 1.89 27.63 -14.03
N ALA A 63 2.03 26.31 -13.98
CA ALA A 63 2.06 25.43 -15.16
C ALA A 63 0.80 25.57 -16.03
N THR A 64 0.97 25.63 -17.35
CA THR A 64 -0.13 25.69 -18.34
C THR A 64 -0.57 24.28 -18.72
N VAL A 65 -1.87 23.98 -18.61
CA VAL A 65 -2.45 22.65 -18.83
C VAL A 65 -3.20 22.59 -20.16
N ASP A 66 -2.81 21.66 -21.03
CA ASP A 66 -3.45 21.46 -22.34
C ASP A 66 -4.64 20.49 -22.24
N VAL A 67 -5.84 21.03 -22.47
CA VAL A 67 -7.13 20.33 -22.32
C VAL A 67 -7.44 19.38 -23.50
N SER A 68 -6.45 19.03 -24.33
CA SER A 68 -6.61 18.17 -25.51
C SER A 68 -6.27 16.69 -25.28
N ILE A 69 -5.57 16.35 -24.18
CA ILE A 69 -5.04 14.99 -23.94
C ILE A 69 -6.03 14.09 -23.18
N ILE A 70 -6.99 14.65 -22.43
CA ILE A 70 -7.99 13.86 -21.69
C ILE A 70 -9.10 13.42 -22.65
N GLY A 71 -9.17 12.11 -22.93
CA GLY A 71 -10.00 11.52 -23.98
C GLY A 71 -11.50 11.84 -23.86
N LYS A 72 -12.04 12.56 -24.84
CA LYS A 72 -13.46 12.96 -24.91
C LYS A 72 -14.44 11.78 -24.97
N ASP A 73 -14.00 10.62 -25.45
CA ASP A 73 -14.84 9.43 -25.55
C ASP A 73 -14.97 8.70 -24.20
N ALA A 74 -13.92 8.69 -23.36
CA ALA A 74 -13.98 8.12 -22.01
C ALA A 74 -14.97 8.89 -21.11
N LEU A 75 -14.93 10.22 -21.18
CA LEU A 75 -15.86 11.10 -20.45
C LEU A 75 -17.31 10.96 -20.91
N LYS A 76 -17.55 10.57 -22.17
CA LYS A 76 -18.90 10.44 -22.70
C LYS A 76 -19.55 9.12 -22.28
N THR A 77 -18.82 8.01 -22.42
CA THR A 77 -19.27 6.68 -21.97
C THR A 77 -19.54 6.67 -20.47
N LYS A 78 -18.68 7.31 -19.65
CA LYS A 78 -18.83 7.37 -18.20
C LYS A 78 -19.97 8.30 -17.73
N ASN A 79 -20.34 9.32 -18.51
CA ASN A 79 -21.53 10.14 -18.24
C ASN A 79 -22.85 9.45 -18.63
N GLU A 80 -22.84 8.63 -19.69
CA GLU A 80 -24.01 7.83 -20.08
C GLU A 80 -24.27 6.72 -19.04
N ASP A 81 -23.22 6.06 -18.55
CA ASP A 81 -23.26 5.11 -17.43
C ASP A 81 -23.74 5.75 -16.12
N LEU A 82 -23.16 6.91 -15.71
CA LEU A 82 -23.61 7.62 -14.51
C LEU A 82 -25.08 8.10 -14.61
N SER A 83 -25.54 8.52 -15.79
CA SER A 83 -26.96 8.86 -15.99
C SER A 83 -27.86 7.63 -15.86
N GLN A 84 -27.42 6.46 -16.34
CA GLN A 84 -28.13 5.21 -16.18
C GLN A 84 -28.21 4.80 -14.70
N GLN A 85 -27.08 4.83 -13.97
CA GLN A 85 -27.03 4.56 -12.54
C GLN A 85 -27.90 5.54 -11.72
N MET A 86 -27.92 6.83 -12.06
CA MET A 86 -28.80 7.80 -11.42
C MET A 86 -30.29 7.56 -11.69
N ASP A 87 -30.66 7.09 -12.88
CA ASP A 87 -32.06 6.77 -13.21
C ASP A 87 -32.49 5.41 -12.63
N GLU A 88 -31.58 4.43 -12.55
CA GLU A 88 -31.78 3.18 -11.80
C GLU A 88 -31.92 3.44 -10.29
N MET A 89 -31.10 4.32 -9.71
CA MET A 89 -31.22 4.79 -8.33
C MET A 89 -32.57 5.50 -8.10
N ARG A 90 -32.97 6.42 -8.99
CA ARG A 90 -34.30 7.07 -8.91
C ARG A 90 -35.42 6.05 -8.95
N GLU A 91 -35.32 5.02 -9.77
CA GLU A 91 -36.31 3.95 -9.84
C GLU A 91 -36.24 3.01 -8.62
N ARG A 92 -35.06 2.76 -8.03
CA ARG A 92 -34.90 1.99 -6.77
C ARG A 92 -35.51 2.76 -5.59
N ILE A 93 -35.23 4.06 -5.45
CA ILE A 93 -35.88 4.97 -4.48
C ILE A 93 -37.39 5.02 -4.72
N ARG A 94 -37.84 5.09 -5.98
CA ARG A 94 -39.27 5.06 -6.33
C ARG A 94 -39.92 3.74 -5.94
N ARG A 95 -39.27 2.59 -6.14
CA ARG A 95 -39.75 1.26 -5.72
C ARG A 95 -39.78 1.12 -4.19
N LEU A 96 -38.79 1.63 -3.47
CA LEU A 96 -38.76 1.64 -2.00
C LEU A 96 -39.88 2.51 -1.44
N SER A 97 -39.98 3.76 -1.90
CA SER A 97 -41.05 4.69 -1.51
C SER A 97 -42.44 4.16 -1.88
N LYS A 98 -42.58 3.51 -3.03
CA LYS A 98 -43.82 2.85 -3.46
C LYS A 98 -44.16 1.63 -2.58
N ARG A 99 -43.21 0.78 -2.20
CA ARG A 99 -43.43 -0.33 -1.26
C ARG A 99 -43.86 0.17 0.14
N TYR A 100 -43.28 1.27 0.62
CA TYR A 100 -43.76 1.94 1.85
C TYR A 100 -45.19 2.48 1.71
N THR A 101 -45.52 3.09 0.57
CA THR A 101 -46.87 3.66 0.33
C THR A 101 -47.94 2.58 0.05
N GLU A 102 -47.56 1.44 -0.53
CA GLU A 102 -48.48 0.32 -0.79
C GLU A 102 -48.79 -0.50 0.47
N LYS A 103 -47.91 -0.53 1.49
CA LYS A 103 -48.26 -1.04 2.85
C LYS A 103 -49.36 -0.19 3.52
N GLU A 104 -49.57 1.08 3.14
CA GLU A 104 -50.67 1.92 3.65
C GLU A 104 -52.01 1.76 2.88
N GLN A 105 -52.05 1.08 1.72
CA GLN A 105 -53.28 0.94 0.92
C GLN A 105 -53.66 -0.51 0.67
N VAL A 106 -54.48 -1.08 1.57
CA VAL A 106 -55.19 -2.35 1.33
C VAL A 106 -56.17 -2.18 0.15
N PRO A 107 -55.99 -2.90 -0.98
CA PRO A 107 -56.92 -2.80 -2.11
C PRO A 107 -58.16 -3.67 -1.90
N SER A 108 -59.35 -3.11 -2.16
CA SER A 108 -60.60 -3.87 -2.26
C SER A 108 -60.66 -4.71 -3.55
N GLU A 109 -61.21 -5.92 -3.47
CA GLU A 109 -61.37 -6.87 -4.59
C GLU A 109 -61.96 -6.26 -5.89
N PRO A 110 -61.36 -6.52 -7.06
CA PRO A 110 -62.01 -6.31 -8.36
C PRO A 110 -62.81 -7.55 -8.80
N LYS A 111 -63.88 -7.32 -9.58
CA LYS A 111 -64.83 -8.34 -10.06
C LYS A 111 -64.26 -9.19 -11.19
N SER A 112 -64.81 -10.40 -11.34
CA SER A 112 -64.50 -11.33 -12.41
C SER A 112 -65.03 -10.92 -13.79
N GLU A 113 -64.21 -11.14 -14.82
CA GLU A 113 -64.66 -11.45 -16.18
C GLU A 113 -63.88 -12.66 -16.71
N VAL A 114 -64.50 -13.41 -17.63
CA VAL A 114 -64.08 -14.76 -18.06
C VAL A 114 -63.78 -14.76 -19.56
N PRO A 115 -62.72 -15.45 -20.01
CA PRO A 115 -62.89 -16.29 -21.20
C PRO A 115 -62.18 -17.67 -21.17
N VAL A 116 -62.99 -18.73 -21.20
CA VAL A 116 -62.92 -19.91 -22.10
C VAL A 116 -61.59 -20.67 -22.33
N ALA A 117 -61.49 -21.87 -21.72
CA ALA A 117 -61.11 -23.23 -22.22
C ALA A 117 -60.48 -23.40 -23.64
N ALA A 118 -59.67 -24.41 -24.01
CA ALA A 118 -59.02 -25.63 -23.43
C ALA A 118 -58.12 -26.25 -24.58
N PRO A 119 -57.52 -27.48 -24.57
CA PRO A 119 -57.39 -28.57 -23.57
C PRO A 119 -55.92 -29.03 -23.25
N VAL A 120 -55.59 -29.59 -22.07
CA VAL A 120 -55.67 -31.00 -21.55
C VAL A 120 -54.80 -32.07 -22.25
N ILE A 121 -53.99 -32.82 -21.47
CA ILE A 121 -53.76 -34.30 -21.43
C ILE A 121 -52.35 -34.60 -20.82
N GLU A 122 -52.27 -34.97 -19.52
CA GLU A 122 -51.89 -36.31 -18.94
C GLU A 122 -50.37 -36.59 -18.91
N GLU A 123 -49.76 -37.43 -18.05
CA GLU A 123 -50.03 -37.92 -16.67
C GLU A 123 -48.63 -38.00 -15.97
N THR A 124 -48.38 -38.35 -14.69
CA THR A 124 -49.03 -39.25 -13.72
C THR A 124 -48.81 -38.73 -12.29
N ILE A 125 -49.14 -39.50 -11.24
CA ILE A 125 -48.97 -39.19 -9.80
C ILE A 125 -48.50 -40.46 -9.05
N ARG A 126 -47.77 -40.35 -7.91
CA ARG A 126 -48.06 -41.03 -6.60
C ARG A 126 -46.99 -40.94 -5.47
N GLU A 127 -47.37 -40.21 -4.42
CA GLU A 127 -47.09 -40.39 -2.97
C GLU A 127 -47.58 -41.78 -2.42
N PRO A 128 -47.37 -42.26 -1.13
CA PRO A 128 -47.46 -41.49 0.14
C PRO A 128 -46.82 -41.95 1.52
N LYS A 129 -46.55 -40.97 2.40
CA LYS A 129 -46.83 -40.78 3.89
C LYS A 129 -46.78 -41.86 5.04
N THR A 130 -46.18 -41.43 6.19
CA THR A 130 -46.53 -41.57 7.66
C THR A 130 -46.72 -42.97 8.34
N GLU A 131 -46.64 -43.24 9.68
CA GLU A 131 -46.48 -42.48 10.96
C GLU A 131 -46.08 -43.42 12.17
N VAL A 132 -45.22 -42.95 13.12
CA VAL A 132 -45.39 -42.82 14.61
C VAL A 132 -45.49 -44.00 15.66
N LYS A 133 -44.58 -43.93 16.68
CA LYS A 133 -44.67 -44.12 18.19
C LYS A 133 -44.33 -45.42 18.99
N ALA A 134 -43.76 -45.10 20.19
CA ALA A 134 -43.84 -45.72 21.54
C ALA A 134 -42.95 -46.95 21.87
N GLU A 135 -41.99 -46.82 22.81
CA GLU A 135 -42.03 -47.26 24.25
C GLU A 135 -41.60 -48.76 24.40
N ASP A 136 -40.78 -49.23 25.35
CA ASP A 136 -40.19 -48.61 26.54
C ASP A 136 -38.90 -49.34 27.05
N GLU A 137 -38.10 -48.59 27.82
CA GLU A 137 -37.27 -48.93 29.01
C GLU A 137 -36.26 -50.12 29.13
N ALA A 138 -35.25 -49.83 29.98
CA ALA A 138 -34.42 -50.70 30.82
C ALA A 138 -33.34 -51.60 30.15
N GLU A 139 -32.11 -51.75 30.67
CA GLU A 139 -31.23 -51.02 31.62
C GLU A 139 -29.94 -51.88 31.75
N ALA A 140 -28.92 -51.38 32.49
CA ALA A 140 -27.66 -52.08 32.85
C ALA A 140 -26.66 -52.33 31.68
N LYS A 141 -25.50 -51.66 31.65
CA LYS A 141 -24.25 -51.92 32.42
C LYS A 141 -23.55 -53.23 31.99
N ASP A 142 -22.24 -53.31 31.80
CA ASP A 142 -21.17 -52.48 32.36
C ASP A 142 -19.85 -52.54 31.54
N GLN A 143 -18.98 -51.55 31.77
CA GLN A 143 -17.49 -51.53 31.65
C GLN A 143 -16.71 -52.29 30.56
N GLY A 144 -15.89 -51.51 29.81
CA GLY A 144 -14.40 -51.62 29.74
C GLY A 144 -13.73 -52.89 29.18
N ALA A 145 -12.54 -52.84 28.57
CA ALA A 145 -11.65 -51.72 28.23
C ALA A 145 -10.66 -52.19 27.12
N GLU A 146 -9.89 -51.24 26.56
CA GLU A 146 -8.45 -51.32 26.19
C GLU A 146 -7.78 -52.67 25.78
N VAL A 147 -6.84 -52.77 24.81
CA VAL A 147 -6.26 -51.83 23.80
C VAL A 147 -5.30 -52.65 22.87
N GLN A 148 -4.91 -52.09 21.71
CA GLN A 148 -3.75 -52.47 20.85
C GLN A 148 -3.71 -53.79 20.03
N GLY A 149 -3.04 -53.70 18.87
CA GLY A 149 -2.49 -54.84 18.09
C GLY A 149 -3.21 -55.15 16.77
N VAL A 150 -3.09 -54.37 15.68
CA VAL A 150 -1.97 -54.25 14.71
C VAL A 150 -1.99 -55.30 13.58
N ASP A 151 -1.90 -54.78 12.34
CA ASP A 151 -1.46 -55.36 11.05
C ASP A 151 -2.37 -56.10 10.03
N GLU A 152 -2.20 -55.62 8.78
CA GLU A 152 -2.19 -56.26 7.45
C GLU A 152 -3.48 -56.74 6.72
N ALA A 153 -3.98 -55.82 5.87
CA ALA A 153 -4.34 -55.98 4.45
C ALA A 153 -4.66 -57.37 3.83
N LYS A 154 -5.84 -57.49 3.20
CA LYS A 154 -5.96 -57.76 1.74
C LYS A 154 -7.38 -57.67 1.15
N ASP A 155 -7.38 -57.48 -0.17
CA ASP A 155 -8.47 -57.25 -1.12
C ASP A 155 -9.65 -58.26 -1.16
N ALA A 156 -10.68 -57.81 -1.90
CA ALA A 156 -11.56 -58.60 -2.77
C ALA A 156 -12.89 -59.18 -2.21
N ILE A 157 -13.96 -58.40 -2.42
CA ILE A 157 -15.00 -58.63 -3.47
C ILE A 157 -15.79 -59.98 -3.47
N ILE A 158 -17.13 -59.82 -3.56
CA ILE A 158 -18.19 -60.69 -4.16
C ILE A 158 -19.15 -61.54 -3.27
N GLU A 159 -20.44 -61.15 -3.37
CA GLU A 159 -21.73 -61.90 -3.38
C GLU A 159 -22.32 -62.63 -2.16
N GLY A 160 -23.68 -62.61 -2.12
CA GLY A 160 -24.56 -63.32 -1.17
C GLY A 160 -25.47 -62.36 -0.37
N ARG A 161 -26.69 -61.96 -0.77
CA ARG A 161 -27.89 -62.65 -1.28
C ARG A 161 -28.74 -63.32 -0.17
N GLU A 162 -30.03 -62.93 -0.12
CA GLU A 162 -31.12 -63.54 0.69
C GLU A 162 -30.91 -63.39 2.22
N GLU A 163 -31.91 -63.25 3.11
CA GLU A 163 -33.33 -63.62 3.13
C GLU A 163 -34.09 -62.61 4.06
N GLU A 164 -35.20 -61.99 3.64
CA GLU A 164 -36.60 -62.36 3.98
C GLU A 164 -37.24 -61.79 5.28
N LYS A 165 -38.48 -61.27 5.10
CA LYS A 165 -39.63 -61.28 6.06
C LYS A 165 -39.51 -60.39 7.32
N LYS A 166 -40.56 -59.73 7.84
CA LYS A 166 -41.98 -59.51 7.46
C LYS A 166 -42.48 -58.27 8.25
N GLN A 167 -43.20 -57.31 7.67
CA GLN A 167 -44.63 -57.32 7.31
C GLN A 167 -45.59 -57.26 8.51
N PHE A 168 -46.47 -56.24 8.47
CA PHE A 168 -47.77 -55.97 9.14
C PHE A 168 -47.78 -54.45 9.48
N GLN A 169 -48.73 -53.57 9.10
CA GLN A 169 -50.04 -53.68 8.42
C GLN A 169 -51.06 -54.53 9.21
N THR A 170 -52.33 -54.19 9.39
CA THR A 170 -53.24 -53.15 8.83
C THR A 170 -54.45 -53.07 9.79
N THR A 171 -55.27 -52.02 9.78
CA THR A 171 -56.62 -52.05 9.15
C THR A 171 -57.17 -50.61 9.04
N GLU A 172 -57.61 -50.14 7.86
CA GLU A 172 -59.01 -50.19 7.35
C GLU A 172 -60.03 -49.32 8.14
N MET A 173 -60.99 -48.61 7.54
CA MET A 173 -61.49 -48.63 6.15
C MET A 173 -62.27 -47.34 5.76
N GLN A 174 -62.48 -47.15 4.44
CA GLN A 174 -63.61 -46.43 3.79
C GLN A 174 -63.73 -44.88 3.85
N LYS A 175 -63.12 -44.22 2.85
CA LYS A 175 -63.81 -43.67 1.66
C LYS A 175 -65.16 -42.93 1.89
N HIS A 176 -65.18 -41.60 1.73
CA HIS A 176 -65.99 -40.84 0.74
C HIS A 176 -65.58 -39.35 0.65
N ILE A 177 -65.87 -38.70 -0.48
CA ILE A 177 -65.45 -37.32 -0.81
C ILE A 177 -66.50 -36.29 -0.36
N GLY A 178 -66.05 -35.12 0.14
CA GLY A 178 -66.89 -33.92 0.24
C GLY A 178 -66.21 -32.76 0.96
N LYS A 179 -65.72 -31.75 0.22
CA LYS A 179 -65.18 -30.50 0.80
C LYS A 179 -66.33 -29.67 1.40
N GLY A 180 -66.14 -29.12 2.60
CA GLY A 180 -67.07 -28.17 3.22
C GLY A 180 -66.48 -27.57 4.50
N ALA A 181 -66.56 -26.24 4.64
CA ALA A 181 -65.95 -25.52 5.75
C ALA A 181 -66.73 -25.67 7.07
N ILE A 182 -65.97 -25.69 8.16
CA ILE A 182 -66.42 -25.55 9.55
C ILE A 182 -66.28 -24.08 9.99
N ASN A 183 -67.02 -23.53 10.96
CA ASN A 183 -68.32 -23.90 11.55
C ASN A 183 -68.81 -22.70 12.40
N GLY A 184 -69.93 -22.08 12.01
CA GLY A 184 -70.62 -21.14 12.88
C GLY A 184 -71.58 -21.88 13.81
N LEU A 185 -71.36 -21.85 15.13
CA LEU A 185 -72.31 -22.34 16.12
C LEU A 185 -73.18 -21.19 16.62
N GLY A 186 -74.44 -21.17 16.18
CA GLY A 186 -75.50 -20.37 16.76
C GLY A 186 -76.65 -21.27 17.19
N LEU A 187 -77.33 -20.88 18.27
CA LEU A 187 -78.69 -21.33 18.61
C LEU A 187 -79.51 -20.04 18.79
N ASP A 188 -80.39 -19.77 17.81
CA ASP A 188 -81.85 -19.86 17.93
C ASP A 188 -82.47 -18.58 18.55
N PHE A 189 -83.40 -17.86 17.92
CA PHE A 189 -84.75 -18.30 17.49
C PHE A 189 -85.33 -17.32 16.40
N PRO A 190 -86.51 -17.56 15.78
CA PRO A 190 -86.56 -17.74 14.33
C PRO A 190 -87.14 -16.59 13.49
N GLU A 191 -86.99 -16.75 12.17
CA GLU A 191 -87.45 -15.85 11.12
C GLU A 191 -88.92 -16.09 10.69
N SER A 192 -89.57 -15.03 10.16
CA SER A 192 -90.54 -15.11 9.05
C SER A 192 -91.95 -15.68 9.35
N LYS A 193 -93.00 -15.50 8.53
CA LYS A 193 -93.38 -14.53 7.47
C LYS A 193 -94.88 -14.76 7.20
N LYS A 194 -95.68 -13.72 6.94
CA LYS A 194 -96.91 -13.84 6.12
C LYS A 194 -97.13 -12.61 5.24
N TYR A 195 -97.10 -12.85 3.93
CA TYR A 195 -97.75 -12.04 2.87
C TYR A 195 -99.30 -12.23 2.95
N PRO A 196 -100.18 -11.53 2.16
CA PRO A 196 -99.91 -10.63 1.01
C PRO A 196 -100.74 -9.31 0.94
N LYS A 197 -100.56 -8.59 -0.18
CA LYS A 197 -101.40 -7.57 -0.86
C LYS A 197 -102.84 -7.29 -0.35
N GLY A 198 -103.26 -6.01 -0.48
CA GLY A 198 -104.54 -5.69 -1.15
C GLY A 198 -105.41 -4.55 -0.58
N GLU A 199 -105.28 -3.35 -1.15
CA GLU A 199 -106.29 -2.28 -1.40
C GLU A 199 -107.50 -1.98 -0.46
N ARG A 200 -107.67 -0.65 -0.17
CA ARG A 200 -108.93 0.11 0.06
C ARG A 200 -109.85 -0.31 1.24
N SER A 201 -110.57 0.58 1.93
CA SER A 201 -110.73 2.05 1.88
C SER A 201 -111.42 2.55 3.18
N ASP A 202 -111.22 3.81 3.53
CA ASP A 202 -112.04 4.62 4.49
C ASP A 202 -112.07 4.12 5.97
N GLU A 203 -112.32 4.91 7.02
CA GLU A 203 -112.89 6.27 7.14
C GLU A 203 -112.44 6.98 8.45
N TYR A 204 -112.72 8.29 8.55
CA TYR A 204 -112.87 9.13 9.77
C TYR A 204 -111.71 9.45 10.77
N THR A 205 -111.25 10.71 10.67
CA THR A 205 -110.88 11.68 11.76
C THR A 205 -110.02 11.25 12.96
N THR A 206 -108.94 11.95 13.32
CA THR A 206 -108.93 13.38 13.76
C THR A 206 -107.52 14.02 13.67
N LYS A 207 -107.47 15.36 13.53
CA LYS A 207 -106.29 16.24 13.76
C LYS A 207 -106.44 16.91 15.14
N PRO A 208 -105.44 17.61 15.74
CA PRO A 208 -104.11 18.03 15.25
C PRO A 208 -102.94 17.50 16.15
N SER A 209 -101.64 17.80 15.99
CA SER A 209 -100.96 19.05 15.63
C SER A 209 -99.48 18.84 15.24
N LYS A 210 -98.83 19.89 14.71
CA LYS A 210 -97.40 19.87 14.35
C LYS A 210 -96.53 20.25 15.56
N ARG A 211 -95.46 19.49 15.82
CA ARG A 211 -94.20 20.05 16.32
C ARG A 211 -93.00 19.36 15.67
N LYS A 212 -92.14 20.16 15.03
CA LYS A 212 -90.80 19.72 14.61
C LYS A 212 -89.89 19.73 15.83
N SER A 213 -89.04 18.74 15.99
CA SER A 213 -87.75 18.91 16.66
C SER A 213 -86.65 18.22 15.84
N LYS A 214 -85.62 18.99 15.49
CA LYS A 214 -84.32 18.44 15.07
C LYS A 214 -83.61 18.00 16.36
N ALA A 215 -83.10 16.77 16.43
CA ALA A 215 -81.85 16.42 17.13
C ALA A 215 -81.67 14.88 17.23
N LEU A 216 -81.03 14.27 16.22
CA LEU A 216 -80.27 13.01 16.41
C LEU A 216 -79.27 12.78 15.25
N LYS A 217 -78.43 13.79 14.97
CA LYS A 217 -77.30 13.66 14.02
C LYS A 217 -75.95 14.03 14.64
N TRP A 218 -75.93 14.90 15.66
CA TRP A 218 -74.70 15.28 16.33
C TRP A 218 -74.15 14.16 17.23
N GLN A 219 -75.01 13.41 17.93
CA GLN A 219 -74.58 12.29 18.78
C GLN A 219 -73.93 11.15 17.98
N THR A 220 -74.41 10.87 16.77
CA THR A 220 -73.79 9.88 15.88
C THR A 220 -72.45 10.38 15.32
N ALA A 221 -72.36 11.66 14.96
CA ALA A 221 -71.11 12.28 14.53
C ALA A 221 -70.08 12.34 15.67
N VAL A 222 -70.51 12.59 16.91
CA VAL A 222 -69.65 12.53 18.11
C VAL A 222 -69.23 11.10 18.41
N ALA A 223 -70.11 10.11 18.29
CA ALA A 223 -69.71 8.71 18.45
C ALA A 223 -68.67 8.28 17.42
N ILE A 224 -68.83 8.67 16.14
CA ILE A 224 -67.85 8.41 15.09
C ILE A 224 -66.55 9.19 15.35
N ALA A 225 -66.62 10.45 15.79
CA ALA A 225 -65.43 11.23 16.13
C ALA A 225 -64.70 10.66 17.36
N VAL A 226 -65.42 10.17 18.37
CA VAL A 226 -64.83 9.52 19.55
C VAL A 226 -64.23 8.17 19.19
N VAL A 227 -64.89 7.36 18.35
CA VAL A 227 -64.29 6.12 17.83
C VAL A 227 -63.08 6.41 16.94
N ALA A 228 -63.13 7.44 16.09
CA ALA A 228 -61.98 7.86 15.29
C ALA A 228 -60.83 8.37 16.18
N VAL A 229 -61.10 9.15 17.22
CA VAL A 229 -60.09 9.59 18.20
C VAL A 229 -59.56 8.42 19.01
N ILE A 230 -60.37 7.46 19.41
CA ILE A 230 -59.91 6.23 20.11
C ILE A 230 -59.07 5.39 19.17
N VAL A 231 -59.50 5.14 17.93
CA VAL A 231 -58.72 4.38 16.93
C VAL A 231 -57.43 5.10 16.57
N SER A 232 -57.44 6.42 16.35
CA SER A 232 -56.23 7.21 16.12
C SER A 232 -55.33 7.25 17.35
N ALA A 233 -55.88 7.29 18.57
CA ALA A 233 -55.09 7.23 19.80
C ALA A 233 -54.55 5.82 20.06
N SER A 234 -55.28 4.76 19.70
CA SER A 234 -54.80 3.37 19.74
C SER A 234 -53.73 3.12 18.70
N ILE A 235 -53.88 3.64 17.47
CA ILE A 235 -52.84 3.61 16.44
C ILE A 235 -51.63 4.40 16.91
N LEU A 236 -51.79 5.61 17.46
CA LEU A 236 -50.69 6.37 18.04
C LEU A 236 -50.01 5.61 19.19
N VAL A 237 -50.76 4.96 20.09
CA VAL A 237 -50.20 4.16 21.20
C VAL A 237 -49.55 2.85 20.73
N ILE A 238 -49.95 2.29 19.58
CA ILE A 238 -49.27 1.15 18.94
C ILE A 238 -48.03 1.61 18.17
N MET A 239 -48.04 2.82 17.59
CA MET A 239 -46.88 3.46 16.96
C MET A 239 -45.96 4.17 17.96
N SER A 240 -46.34 4.22 19.23
CA SER A 240 -45.56 4.81 20.33
C SER A 240 -45.50 3.91 21.56
N SER A 241 -45.79 2.61 21.41
CA SER A 241 -45.18 1.62 22.29
C SER A 241 -43.69 1.69 21.99
N PRO A 242 -42.81 1.86 23.00
CA PRO A 242 -41.39 1.62 22.75
C PRO A 242 -41.25 0.24 22.15
N GLY A 243 -40.35 0.10 21.17
CA GLY A 243 -39.99 -1.20 20.62
C GLY A 243 -39.48 -2.15 21.73
N PRO A 244 -39.23 -3.42 21.41
CA PRO A 244 -38.46 -4.27 22.31
C PRO A 244 -37.16 -3.54 22.68
N SER A 245 -36.72 -3.64 23.94
CA SER A 245 -35.53 -2.92 24.43
C SER A 245 -34.21 -3.42 23.81
N SER A 246 -34.29 -4.49 23.03
CA SER A 246 -33.21 -5.11 22.29
C SER A 246 -33.76 -5.73 20.99
N PRO A 247 -32.94 -5.86 19.93
CA PRO A 247 -33.41 -6.32 18.63
C PRO A 247 -33.96 -7.74 18.68
N GLN A 248 -34.83 -8.09 17.74
CA GLN A 248 -35.37 -9.43 17.57
C GLN A 248 -34.81 -10.02 16.28
N VAL A 249 -34.24 -11.21 16.36
CA VAL A 249 -33.68 -11.90 15.18
C VAL A 249 -34.81 -12.63 14.45
N ASP A 250 -35.56 -11.89 13.64
CA ASP A 250 -36.76 -12.34 12.91
C ASP A 250 -36.85 -11.89 11.43
N GLY A 251 -35.93 -11.03 10.97
CA GLY A 251 -35.83 -10.53 9.60
C GLY A 251 -36.54 -9.19 9.34
N ASP A 252 -37.12 -8.53 10.36
CA ASP A 252 -37.64 -7.16 10.26
C ASP A 252 -36.71 -6.14 10.92
N PHE A 253 -35.67 -5.71 10.18
CA PHE A 253 -34.60 -4.82 10.63
C PHE A 253 -35.02 -3.40 11.08
N GLY A 254 -36.32 -3.14 11.28
CA GLY A 254 -36.85 -1.85 11.71
C GLY A 254 -36.52 -1.46 13.15
N ASP A 255 -36.15 -2.42 13.99
CA ASP A 255 -35.75 -2.24 15.39
C ASP A 255 -34.27 -1.80 15.55
N TRP A 256 -33.42 -2.06 14.56
CA TRP A 256 -32.07 -1.52 14.45
C TRP A 256 -32.02 0.00 14.16
N ALA A 257 -33.18 0.64 13.96
CA ALA A 257 -33.25 2.04 13.49
C ALA A 257 -32.63 3.08 14.43
N ASP A 258 -32.52 2.77 15.73
CA ASP A 258 -31.92 3.62 16.77
C ASP A 258 -30.50 3.14 17.20
N VAL A 259 -29.96 2.08 16.57
CA VAL A 259 -28.58 1.59 16.81
C VAL A 259 -27.59 2.40 15.97
N THR A 260 -26.44 2.78 16.54
CA THR A 260 -25.37 3.42 15.75
C THR A 260 -24.68 2.37 14.89
N THR A 261 -24.54 2.67 13.60
CA THR A 261 -23.94 1.78 12.60
C THR A 261 -22.72 2.40 11.93
N TYR A 262 -21.82 1.54 11.46
CA TYR A 262 -20.58 1.88 10.77
C TYR A 262 -20.52 1.15 9.43
N GLY A 263 -19.99 1.78 8.39
CA GLY A 263 -19.69 1.09 7.13
C GLY A 263 -18.27 0.51 7.11
N SER A 264 -17.89 -0.12 6.00
CA SER A 264 -16.50 -0.50 5.73
C SER A 264 -15.56 0.69 5.86
N PHE A 265 -14.42 0.49 6.53
CA PHE A 265 -13.30 1.42 6.54
C PHE A 265 -12.31 1.09 5.41
N TYR A 266 -11.94 -0.20 5.32
CA TYR A 266 -11.32 -0.76 4.12
C TYR A 266 -12.43 -1.38 3.26
N GLU A 267 -12.58 -0.88 2.04
CA GLU A 267 -13.52 -1.38 1.03
C GLU A 267 -12.85 -2.47 0.17
N SER A 268 -13.66 -3.41 -0.31
CA SER A 268 -13.29 -4.46 -1.23
C SER A 268 -13.41 -3.99 -2.69
N ASN A 269 -12.89 -4.79 -3.61
CA ASN A 269 -13.25 -4.72 -5.02
C ASN A 269 -14.55 -5.49 -5.34
N ASN A 270 -15.14 -6.17 -4.35
CA ASN A 270 -16.34 -7.00 -4.48
C ASN A 270 -17.48 -6.47 -3.57
N PRO A 271 -18.53 -5.84 -4.14
CA PRO A 271 -19.61 -5.21 -3.38
C PRO A 271 -20.38 -6.15 -2.43
N SER A 272 -20.34 -7.48 -2.67
CA SER A 272 -20.97 -8.44 -1.74
C SER A 272 -20.23 -8.53 -0.39
N LEU A 273 -18.97 -8.09 -0.33
CA LEU A 273 -18.16 -8.01 0.89
C LEU A 273 -18.29 -6.64 1.60
N ASP A 274 -18.64 -5.58 0.87
CA ASP A 274 -18.68 -4.23 1.40
C ASP A 274 -19.88 -3.99 2.32
N PHE A 275 -19.60 -3.50 3.53
CA PHE A 275 -20.60 -3.13 4.52
C PHE A 275 -21.05 -1.68 4.29
N TRP A 276 -22.27 -1.49 3.78
CA TRP A 276 -22.93 -0.19 3.83
C TRP A 276 -23.22 0.22 5.28
N ASP A 277 -23.61 -0.74 6.10
CA ASP A 277 -24.05 -0.54 7.49
C ASP A 277 -23.72 -1.78 8.33
N ASN A 278 -23.24 -1.59 9.56
CA ASN A 278 -22.89 -2.65 10.49
C ASN A 278 -23.08 -2.14 11.92
N GLY A 279 -23.79 -2.88 12.77
CA GLY A 279 -24.12 -2.45 14.12
C GLY A 279 -24.12 -3.58 15.12
N VAL A 280 -23.71 -3.29 16.36
CA VAL A 280 -23.71 -4.25 17.47
C VAL A 280 -24.47 -3.65 18.65
N GLN A 281 -25.33 -4.45 19.27
CA GLN A 281 -26.02 -4.09 20.51
C GLN A 281 -25.84 -5.18 21.56
N PHE A 282 -25.78 -4.79 22.83
CA PHE A 282 -25.68 -5.72 23.96
C PHE A 282 -26.82 -5.48 24.94
N ASP A 283 -27.57 -6.54 25.26
CA ASP A 283 -28.63 -6.54 26.26
C ASP A 283 -28.70 -7.89 26.98
N ASN A 284 -28.91 -7.88 28.30
CA ASN A 284 -29.10 -9.10 29.11
C ASN A 284 -28.08 -10.25 28.88
N GLY A 285 -26.80 -9.91 28.63
CA GLY A 285 -25.74 -10.89 28.36
C GLY A 285 -25.77 -11.48 26.94
N ARG A 286 -26.53 -10.88 26.02
CA ARG A 286 -26.65 -11.27 24.62
C ARG A 286 -26.05 -10.18 23.76
N VAL A 287 -25.18 -10.59 22.85
CA VAL A 287 -24.72 -9.76 21.73
C VAL A 287 -25.68 -9.97 20.57
N TYR A 288 -26.09 -8.87 19.97
CA TYR A 288 -26.80 -8.80 18.71
C TYR A 288 -25.88 -8.13 17.69
N TRP A 289 -25.86 -8.63 16.47
CA TRP A 289 -25.06 -8.09 15.37
C TRP A 289 -25.89 -8.02 14.09
N TYR A 290 -25.90 -6.87 13.43
CA TYR A 290 -26.55 -6.62 12.15
C TYR A 290 -25.54 -6.08 11.14
N PHE A 291 -25.77 -6.40 9.87
CA PHE A 291 -25.12 -5.72 8.76
C PHE A 291 -25.97 -5.69 7.48
N LEU A 292 -25.66 -4.72 6.63
CA LEU A 292 -26.19 -4.50 5.28
C LEU A 292 -25.00 -4.39 4.31
N THR A 293 -25.04 -5.14 3.23
CA THR A 293 -24.02 -5.13 2.15
C THR A 293 -24.48 -4.40 0.89
N ASP A 294 -23.54 -3.98 0.05
CA ASP A 294 -23.86 -3.34 -1.24
C ASP A 294 -24.28 -4.36 -2.33
N GLY A 295 -23.70 -5.56 -2.32
CA GLY A 295 -24.06 -6.73 -3.13
C GLY A 295 -24.85 -7.79 -2.34
N ASN A 296 -25.37 -8.83 -3.02
CA ASN A 296 -26.17 -9.85 -2.35
C ASN A 296 -25.31 -10.69 -1.39
N ILE A 297 -25.86 -11.06 -0.24
CA ILE A 297 -25.18 -11.98 0.68
C ILE A 297 -25.05 -13.36 0.01
N PHE A 298 -23.82 -13.88 -0.02
CA PHE A 298 -23.45 -15.17 -0.66
C PHE A 298 -23.64 -15.24 -2.18
N GLU A 299 -23.50 -14.12 -2.91
CA GLU A 299 -23.74 -14.05 -4.36
C GLU A 299 -22.86 -14.98 -5.22
N SER A 300 -21.62 -15.27 -4.80
CA SER A 300 -20.71 -16.13 -5.56
C SER A 300 -21.09 -17.62 -5.43
N ALA A 301 -21.20 -18.31 -6.57
CA ALA A 301 -21.40 -19.76 -6.63
C ALA A 301 -20.09 -20.58 -6.65
N SER A 302 -18.94 -19.92 -6.80
CA SER A 302 -17.61 -20.56 -6.89
C SER A 302 -16.73 -20.34 -5.66
N GLU A 303 -17.08 -19.39 -4.79
CA GLU A 303 -16.29 -19.00 -3.62
C GLU A 303 -17.16 -18.92 -2.37
N VAL A 304 -16.63 -19.37 -1.23
CA VAL A 304 -17.33 -19.26 0.05
C VAL A 304 -17.06 -17.90 0.67
N THR A 305 -18.07 -17.03 0.63
CA THR A 305 -18.03 -15.74 1.33
C THR A 305 -18.24 -15.95 2.83
N SER A 306 -17.48 -15.24 3.66
CA SER A 306 -17.59 -15.26 5.11
C SER A 306 -17.66 -13.85 5.69
N TYR A 307 -18.73 -13.57 6.44
CA TYR A 307 -18.89 -12.39 7.28
C TYR A 307 -18.53 -12.76 8.71
N ILE A 308 -17.71 -11.93 9.34
CA ILE A 308 -17.04 -12.21 10.61
C ILE A 308 -17.22 -10.99 11.51
N LEU A 309 -17.65 -11.20 12.74
CA LEU A 309 -17.54 -10.23 13.83
C LEU A 309 -16.50 -10.74 14.82
N LEU A 310 -15.34 -10.08 14.85
CA LEU A 310 -14.32 -10.24 15.87
C LEU A 310 -14.68 -9.35 17.07
N ILE A 311 -14.47 -9.89 18.27
CA ILE A 311 -14.85 -9.24 19.52
C ILE A 311 -13.70 -9.36 20.51
N ASP A 312 -13.09 -8.23 20.80
CA ASP A 312 -12.24 -8.01 21.96
C ASP A 312 -13.17 -7.77 23.15
N SER A 313 -13.16 -8.68 24.13
CA SER A 313 -14.20 -8.75 25.15
C SER A 313 -13.83 -8.05 26.45
N ASP A 314 -12.54 -7.80 26.70
CA ASP A 314 -12.03 -7.07 27.86
C ASP A 314 -11.41 -5.70 27.53
N GLY A 315 -11.17 -5.42 26.25
CA GLY A 315 -10.62 -4.19 25.68
C GLY A 315 -9.09 -4.14 25.72
N LEU A 316 -8.40 -5.28 25.67
CA LEU A 316 -6.95 -5.38 25.77
C LEU A 316 -6.34 -5.91 24.45
N PRO A 317 -5.49 -5.13 23.75
CA PRO A 317 -4.93 -5.53 22.44
C PRO A 317 -3.90 -6.67 22.49
N HIS A 318 -3.75 -7.34 23.64
CA HIS A 318 -2.76 -8.38 23.91
C HIS A 318 -3.38 -9.68 24.46
N THR A 319 -4.71 -9.73 24.61
CA THR A 319 -5.50 -10.95 24.85
C THR A 319 -6.09 -11.43 23.52
N GLY A 320 -6.48 -12.69 23.42
CA GLY A 320 -7.11 -13.21 22.19
C GLY A 320 -6.24 -13.19 20.92
N PHE A 321 -6.89 -13.13 19.76
CA PHE A 321 -6.29 -13.05 18.43
C PHE A 321 -5.93 -11.60 18.09
N ALA A 322 -4.66 -11.35 17.77
CA ALA A 322 -4.14 -10.05 17.36
C ALA A 322 -4.64 -9.71 15.94
N ALA A 323 -5.81 -9.09 15.86
CA ALA A 323 -6.41 -8.70 14.58
C ALA A 323 -5.69 -7.49 13.99
N ASN A 324 -5.33 -6.52 14.84
CA ASN A 324 -4.43 -5.40 14.53
C ASN A 324 -3.76 -4.92 15.84
N ARG A 325 -2.87 -3.92 15.77
CA ARG A 325 -2.13 -3.38 16.94
C ARG A 325 -2.98 -2.80 18.08
N TYR A 326 -4.29 -2.64 17.88
CA TYR A 326 -5.25 -2.10 18.84
C TYR A 326 -6.38 -3.07 19.21
N PHE A 327 -6.29 -4.36 18.83
CA PHE A 327 -7.42 -5.28 18.95
C PHE A 327 -7.04 -6.73 19.25
N GLY A 328 -7.52 -7.24 20.39
CA GLY A 328 -7.31 -8.61 20.85
C GLY A 328 -8.60 -9.43 20.88
N ALA A 329 -8.90 -10.20 19.82
CA ALA A 329 -10.20 -10.85 19.68
C ALA A 329 -10.32 -12.15 20.52
N ASP A 330 -11.13 -12.15 21.56
CA ASP A 330 -11.45 -13.35 22.36
C ASP A 330 -12.52 -14.23 21.71
N LEU A 331 -13.48 -13.61 21.03
CA LEU A 331 -14.63 -14.26 20.40
C LEU A 331 -14.73 -13.88 18.92
N MET A 332 -15.25 -14.84 18.14
CA MET A 332 -15.55 -14.67 16.73
C MET A 332 -16.95 -15.22 16.45
N ALA A 333 -17.88 -14.36 16.02
CA ALA A 333 -19.10 -14.81 15.36
C ALA A 333 -18.87 -14.84 13.84
N MET A 334 -19.21 -15.94 13.18
CA MET A 334 -18.90 -16.18 11.78
C MET A 334 -20.09 -16.76 11.03
N ILE A 335 -20.37 -16.19 9.86
CA ILE A 335 -21.49 -16.52 8.97
C ILE A 335 -20.89 -16.75 7.58
N SER A 336 -21.00 -17.96 7.03
CA SER A 336 -20.41 -18.33 5.73
C SER A 336 -21.40 -19.04 4.82
N GLY A 337 -21.27 -18.83 3.51
CA GLY A 337 -22.17 -19.34 2.47
C GLY A 337 -21.69 -19.08 1.05
N CYS A 338 -22.40 -19.64 0.07
CA CYS A 338 -22.19 -19.46 -1.37
C CYS A 338 -23.49 -19.80 -2.13
N ASP A 339 -23.63 -19.34 -3.38
CA ASP A 339 -24.81 -19.56 -4.24
C ASP A 339 -26.15 -19.16 -3.59
N GLY A 340 -26.13 -18.11 -2.76
CA GLY A 340 -27.26 -17.65 -1.93
C GLY A 340 -27.55 -18.51 -0.69
N ASP A 341 -26.91 -19.66 -0.52
CA ASP A 341 -27.17 -20.62 0.56
C ASP A 341 -26.19 -20.47 1.74
N LEU A 342 -26.74 -20.60 2.96
CA LEU A 342 -25.96 -20.61 4.21
C LEU A 342 -25.26 -21.96 4.43
N ILE A 343 -23.94 -21.96 4.53
CA ILE A 343 -23.13 -23.14 4.88
C ILE A 343 -22.99 -23.27 6.40
N SER A 344 -22.64 -22.19 7.09
CA SER A 344 -22.34 -22.23 8.53
C SER A 344 -22.61 -20.91 9.25
N ALA A 345 -23.23 -21.00 10.43
CA ALA A 345 -23.29 -19.93 11.41
C ALA A 345 -22.73 -20.44 12.75
N SER A 346 -21.67 -19.81 13.25
CA SER A 346 -20.92 -20.28 14.42
C SER A 346 -20.43 -19.17 15.32
N LEU A 347 -20.42 -19.44 16.63
CA LEU A 347 -19.64 -18.70 17.62
C LEU A 347 -18.40 -19.52 17.97
N SER A 348 -17.24 -18.87 17.97
CA SER A 348 -15.95 -19.43 18.34
C SER A 348 -15.24 -18.59 19.40
N LYS A 349 -14.34 -19.22 20.15
CA LYS A 349 -13.46 -18.61 21.16
C LYS A 349 -12.01 -18.90 20.82
N PHE A 350 -11.16 -17.90 21.01
CA PHE A 350 -9.72 -18.04 20.87
C PHE A 350 -9.11 -18.76 22.09
N ASN A 351 -8.30 -19.79 21.85
CA ASN A 351 -7.53 -20.48 22.91
C ASN A 351 -6.01 -20.49 22.65
N GLY A 352 -5.54 -19.66 21.73
CA GLY A 352 -4.11 -19.56 21.42
C GLY A 352 -3.32 -18.80 22.49
N PHE A 353 -2.06 -19.18 22.67
CA PHE A 353 -1.06 -18.33 23.34
C PHE A 353 -0.31 -17.43 22.34
N ASP A 354 -0.15 -17.93 21.11
CA ASP A 354 0.27 -17.15 19.96
C ASP A 354 -0.96 -16.43 19.40
N GLY A 355 -1.04 -15.11 19.63
CA GLY A 355 -2.15 -14.27 19.17
C GLY A 355 -2.27 -14.18 17.64
N MET A 356 -1.26 -14.60 16.88
CA MET A 356 -1.30 -14.62 15.42
C MET A 356 -1.99 -15.88 14.87
N ASN A 357 -2.07 -16.97 15.66
CA ASN A 357 -2.53 -18.28 15.20
C ASN A 357 -4.05 -18.36 15.00
N TRP A 358 -4.52 -18.05 13.79
CA TRP A 358 -5.91 -18.18 13.35
C TRP A 358 -6.50 -19.58 13.59
N SER A 359 -5.70 -20.63 13.45
CA SER A 359 -6.14 -22.02 13.70
C SER A 359 -6.45 -22.32 15.18
N ALA A 360 -6.17 -21.39 16.10
CA ALA A 360 -6.51 -21.52 17.52
C ALA A 360 -7.97 -21.14 17.86
N TRP A 361 -8.79 -20.74 16.88
CA TRP A 361 -10.23 -20.56 17.03
C TRP A 361 -10.96 -21.90 17.27
N SER A 362 -11.55 -22.05 18.45
CA SER A 362 -12.39 -23.21 18.80
C SER A 362 -13.88 -22.88 18.66
N ARG A 363 -14.66 -23.70 17.96
CA ARG A 363 -16.11 -23.51 17.88
C ARG A 363 -16.77 -23.86 19.22
N MET A 364 -17.54 -22.92 19.77
CA MET A 364 -18.32 -23.10 21.00
C MET A 364 -19.83 -23.21 20.77
N GLY A 365 -20.35 -22.68 19.66
CA GLY A 365 -21.79 -22.69 19.43
C GLY A 365 -22.24 -22.35 18.01
N SER A 366 -23.53 -22.04 17.90
CA SER A 366 -24.19 -21.52 16.70
C SER A 366 -24.85 -20.17 17.00
N LEU A 367 -25.04 -19.38 15.95
CA LEU A 367 -25.74 -18.09 16.05
C LEU A 367 -27.24 -18.32 15.81
N ASN A 368 -28.10 -17.56 16.49
CA ASN A 368 -29.46 -17.34 15.99
C ASN A 368 -29.34 -16.31 14.87
N LEU A 369 -29.83 -16.57 13.66
CA LEU A 369 -29.50 -15.81 12.44
C LEU A 369 -30.72 -15.69 11.52
N GLN A 370 -30.91 -14.52 10.92
CA GLN A 370 -31.78 -14.29 9.77
C GLN A 370 -31.00 -13.57 8.67
N ILE A 371 -31.27 -13.91 7.41
CA ILE A 371 -30.68 -13.28 6.21
C ILE A 371 -31.81 -12.97 5.24
N VAL A 372 -31.84 -11.74 4.70
CA VAL A 372 -32.82 -11.26 3.72
C VAL A 372 -32.14 -10.37 2.68
N GLU A 373 -31.93 -10.92 1.48
CA GLU A 373 -31.25 -10.25 0.34
C GLU A 373 -29.85 -9.71 0.70
N TYR A 374 -29.77 -8.44 1.07
CA TYR A 374 -28.56 -7.67 1.37
C TYR A 374 -28.28 -7.54 2.87
N GLN A 375 -29.20 -7.99 3.73
CA GLN A 375 -29.16 -7.76 5.17
C GLN A 375 -29.09 -9.07 5.94
N ALA A 376 -28.32 -9.06 7.03
CA ALA A 376 -28.31 -10.14 8.00
C ALA A 376 -28.34 -9.58 9.42
N GLU A 377 -28.95 -10.34 10.32
CA GLU A 377 -28.93 -10.09 11.75
C GLU A 377 -28.77 -11.39 12.52
N CYS A 378 -28.04 -11.34 13.62
CA CYS A 378 -27.82 -12.50 14.46
C CYS A 378 -27.70 -12.15 15.94
N SER A 379 -27.83 -13.17 16.80
CA SER A 379 -27.51 -13.03 18.22
C SER A 379 -26.96 -14.31 18.85
N PHE A 380 -26.19 -14.14 19.91
CA PHE A 380 -25.67 -15.22 20.75
C PHE A 380 -25.51 -14.75 22.20
N GLN A 381 -25.54 -15.70 23.13
CA GLN A 381 -25.26 -15.42 24.54
C GLN A 381 -23.75 -15.34 24.75
N THR A 382 -23.24 -14.35 25.47
CA THR A 382 -21.82 -14.29 25.85
C THR A 382 -21.46 -15.52 26.70
N PRO A 383 -20.40 -16.29 26.38
CA PRO A 383 -19.96 -17.41 27.19
C PRO A 383 -19.60 -16.98 28.62
N THR A 384 -19.92 -17.80 29.63
CA THR A 384 -19.64 -17.48 31.04
C THR A 384 -18.15 -17.62 31.42
N ASP A 385 -17.37 -18.28 30.57
CA ASP A 385 -15.93 -18.54 30.70
C ASP A 385 -15.07 -17.56 29.87
N VAL A 386 -15.69 -16.51 29.32
CA VAL A 386 -15.03 -15.38 28.65
C VAL A 386 -15.49 -14.09 29.36
N PRO A 387 -14.58 -13.31 29.97
CA PRO A 387 -14.94 -12.04 30.60
C PRO A 387 -15.50 -11.08 29.55
N PHE A 388 -16.70 -10.52 29.76
CA PHE A 388 -17.26 -9.53 28.84
C PHE A 388 -17.49 -8.19 29.54
N SER A 389 -16.74 -7.17 29.12
CA SER A 389 -16.81 -5.81 29.65
C SER A 389 -17.63 -4.92 28.72
N GLN A 390 -18.89 -4.63 29.08
CA GLN A 390 -19.76 -3.77 28.25
C GLN A 390 -19.16 -2.37 27.95
N LYS A 391 -18.27 -1.86 28.82
CA LYS A 391 -17.56 -0.59 28.60
C LYS A 391 -16.34 -0.73 27.68
N ASN A 392 -15.56 -1.79 27.88
CA ASN A 392 -14.25 -1.92 27.23
C ASN A 392 -14.30 -2.76 25.95
N ALA A 393 -15.34 -3.57 25.73
CA ALA A 393 -15.44 -4.42 24.56
C ALA A 393 -15.34 -3.60 23.27
N ARG A 394 -14.60 -4.15 22.30
CA ARG A 394 -14.41 -3.59 20.97
C ARG A 394 -14.80 -4.60 19.91
N PHE A 395 -15.18 -4.09 18.74
CA PHE A 395 -15.70 -4.87 17.64
C PHE A 395 -14.99 -4.49 16.34
N ILE A 396 -14.71 -5.50 15.52
CA ILE A 396 -14.39 -5.34 14.10
C ILE A 396 -15.27 -6.32 13.34
N SER A 397 -15.98 -5.85 12.33
CA SER A 397 -16.55 -6.74 11.32
C SER A 397 -15.67 -6.79 10.08
N ALA A 398 -15.52 -7.99 9.52
CA ALA A 398 -14.80 -8.23 8.29
C ALA A 398 -15.59 -9.16 7.36
N ALA A 399 -15.40 -9.00 6.06
CA ALA A 399 -15.95 -9.87 5.02
C ALA A 399 -14.83 -10.32 4.08
N SER A 400 -14.76 -11.62 3.80
CA SER A 400 -13.73 -12.20 2.93
C SER A 400 -14.24 -13.46 2.22
N ASN A 401 -13.82 -13.64 0.97
CA ASN A 401 -13.89 -14.89 0.20
C ASN A 401 -12.53 -15.61 0.09
N GLY A 402 -11.45 -15.01 0.60
CA GLY A 402 -10.07 -15.52 0.48
C GLY A 402 -9.47 -15.38 -0.93
N VAL A 403 -9.99 -14.44 -1.73
CA VAL A 403 -9.52 -14.12 -3.10
C VAL A 403 -9.49 -12.61 -3.32
N ASP A 404 -10.60 -11.92 -3.05
CA ASP A 404 -10.70 -10.46 -3.11
C ASP A 404 -10.12 -9.81 -1.85
N ARG A 405 -9.79 -8.51 -1.95
CA ARG A 405 -9.39 -7.71 -0.78
C ARG A 405 -10.51 -7.77 0.28
N PRO A 406 -10.21 -8.12 1.55
CA PRO A 406 -11.24 -8.17 2.58
C PRO A 406 -11.78 -6.77 2.89
N SER A 407 -13.10 -6.69 3.04
CA SER A 407 -13.78 -5.50 3.56
C SER A 407 -13.76 -5.54 5.08
N ILE A 408 -13.45 -4.42 5.74
CA ILE A 408 -13.24 -4.35 7.20
C ILE A 408 -13.78 -3.03 7.75
N THR A 409 -14.60 -3.06 8.81
CA THR A 409 -15.09 -1.87 9.53
C THR A 409 -13.97 -1.19 10.33
N PRO A 410 -14.15 0.05 10.83
CA PRO A 410 -13.28 0.54 11.89
C PRO A 410 -13.36 -0.35 13.15
N VAL A 411 -12.44 -0.15 14.10
CA VAL A 411 -12.58 -0.62 15.48
C VAL A 411 -13.61 0.26 16.18
N PHE A 412 -14.73 -0.32 16.62
CA PHE A 412 -15.79 0.42 17.32
C PHE A 412 -16.16 -0.20 18.67
N ALA A 413 -16.91 0.55 19.48
CA ALA A 413 -17.40 0.14 20.80
C ALA A 413 -18.94 0.09 20.83
N LEU A 414 -19.51 -0.41 21.94
CA LEU A 414 -20.95 -0.27 22.23
C LEU A 414 -21.35 1.18 22.53
N GLU A 415 -20.41 2.00 23.02
CA GLU A 415 -20.56 3.45 23.10
C GLU A 415 -20.30 4.03 21.70
N PRO A 416 -21.21 4.85 21.13
CA PRO A 416 -21.05 5.41 19.80
C PRO A 416 -19.81 6.30 19.67
N GLY A 417 -19.02 6.10 18.60
CA GLY A 417 -17.91 6.97 18.24
C GLY A 417 -16.63 6.21 17.85
N VAL A 418 -16.09 6.54 16.68
CA VAL A 418 -14.71 6.20 16.29
C VAL A 418 -13.99 7.45 15.80
N LEU A 419 -12.81 7.72 16.35
CA LEU A 419 -11.85 8.69 15.82
C LEU A 419 -10.81 7.95 14.97
N ILE A 420 -10.58 8.42 13.74
CA ILE A 420 -9.53 7.93 12.86
C ILE A 420 -8.58 9.09 12.57
N VAL A 421 -7.29 8.88 12.84
CA VAL A 421 -6.21 9.79 12.51
C VAL A 421 -5.29 9.10 11.51
N THR A 422 -5.29 9.58 10.27
CA THR A 422 -4.26 9.20 9.28
C THR A 422 -3.11 10.19 9.39
N GLN A 423 -1.88 9.71 9.55
CA GLN A 423 -0.67 10.53 9.60
C GLN A 423 0.20 10.25 8.37
N GLN A 424 0.87 11.27 7.87
CA GLN A 424 1.75 11.19 6.70
C GLN A 424 3.02 12.01 6.98
N SER A 425 4.19 11.38 6.79
CA SER A 425 5.47 12.09 6.84
C SER A 425 5.55 13.17 5.75
N LEU A 426 6.01 14.36 6.15
CA LEU A 426 6.38 15.46 5.28
C LEU A 426 7.88 15.74 5.29
N VAL A 427 8.67 14.86 5.93
CA VAL A 427 10.14 14.94 5.87
C VAL A 427 10.58 14.87 4.40
N PRO A 428 11.48 15.76 3.93
CA PRO A 428 11.97 15.71 2.55
C PRO A 428 12.60 14.34 2.23
N GLY A 429 12.54 13.92 0.96
CA GLY A 429 13.17 12.68 0.49
C GLY A 429 14.72 12.66 0.59
N SER A 430 15.32 13.74 1.09
CA SER A 430 16.73 13.83 1.47
C SER A 430 16.98 13.55 2.96
N GLY A 431 15.97 13.19 3.75
CA GLY A 431 16.03 12.85 5.18
C GLY A 431 16.32 14.04 6.12
N GLN A 432 17.03 15.05 5.61
CA GLN A 432 17.40 16.26 6.32
C GLN A 432 16.21 17.21 6.53
N ILE A 433 16.08 17.68 7.77
CA ILE A 433 15.13 18.71 8.22
C ILE A 433 15.94 19.96 8.61
N ASP A 434 15.57 21.13 8.10
CA ASP A 434 16.32 22.36 8.36
C ASP A 434 16.26 22.77 9.85
N ILE A 435 17.38 23.27 10.38
CA ILE A 435 17.48 23.71 11.78
C ILE A 435 16.80 25.08 11.94
N SER A 436 15.49 25.04 12.16
CA SER A 436 14.57 26.19 12.20
C SER A 436 13.54 26.03 13.33
N SER A 437 12.80 27.10 13.63
CA SER A 437 11.82 27.14 14.72
C SER A 437 10.37 26.86 14.28
N GLY A 438 10.16 26.20 13.15
CA GLY A 438 8.82 25.97 12.62
C GLY A 438 8.79 25.11 11.35
N GLU A 439 9.55 24.02 11.32
CA GLU A 439 9.51 23.07 10.21
C GLU A 439 8.27 22.18 10.28
N GLU A 440 7.62 21.96 9.14
CA GLU A 440 6.45 21.10 9.00
C GLU A 440 6.91 19.68 8.67
N VAL A 441 6.66 18.71 9.56
CA VAL A 441 7.24 17.36 9.43
C VAL A 441 6.21 16.24 9.33
N LEU A 442 4.97 16.46 9.77
CA LEU A 442 3.90 15.46 9.73
C LEU A 442 2.56 16.15 9.42
N GLU A 443 1.86 15.68 8.38
CA GLU A 443 0.44 16.00 8.19
C GLU A 443 -0.39 14.96 8.93
N ILE A 444 -1.41 15.39 9.68
CA ILE A 444 -2.40 14.51 10.28
C ILE A 444 -3.81 14.90 9.81
N HIS A 445 -4.60 13.92 9.40
CA HIS A 445 -5.97 14.11 8.97
C HIS A 445 -6.91 13.34 9.89
N VAL A 446 -7.76 14.11 10.59
CA VAL A 446 -8.57 13.66 11.73
C VAL A 446 -10.03 13.59 11.32
N ARG A 447 -10.64 12.40 11.41
CA ARG A 447 -12.05 12.13 11.07
C ARG A 447 -12.79 11.41 12.20
N GLY A 448 -14.05 11.77 12.40
CA GLY A 448 -14.94 11.09 13.35
C GLY A 448 -16.08 10.34 12.66
N PHE A 449 -16.52 9.24 13.26
CA PHE A 449 -17.67 8.44 12.83
C PHE A 449 -18.57 8.11 14.02
N GLY A 450 -19.88 7.94 13.80
CA GLY A 450 -20.86 7.68 14.86
C GLY A 450 -21.46 8.98 15.40
N GLU A 451 -21.44 9.18 16.73
CA GLU A 451 -21.94 10.41 17.36
C GLU A 451 -21.04 11.63 17.11
N LEU A 452 -21.63 12.83 17.16
CA LEU A 452 -20.92 14.10 16.96
C LEU A 452 -20.15 14.49 18.22
N LEU A 453 -18.89 14.06 18.28
CA LEU A 453 -17.97 14.21 19.42
C LEU A 453 -16.78 15.12 19.07
N SER A 454 -15.96 15.49 20.07
CA SER A 454 -14.83 16.41 19.90
C SER A 454 -13.48 15.85 20.36
N VAL A 455 -12.40 16.47 19.85
CA VAL A 455 -11.01 16.20 20.25
C VAL A 455 -10.45 17.45 20.95
N GLU A 456 -10.18 17.33 22.26
CA GLU A 456 -9.71 18.43 23.10
C GLU A 456 -8.25 18.80 22.81
N SER A 457 -7.37 17.79 22.74
CA SER A 457 -5.96 17.97 22.36
C SER A 457 -5.43 16.78 21.55
N ILE A 458 -4.46 17.07 20.69
CA ILE A 458 -3.54 16.10 20.09
C ILE A 458 -2.14 16.61 20.42
N ASP A 459 -1.37 15.79 21.12
CA ASP A 459 -0.05 16.13 21.66
C ASP A 459 1.00 15.13 21.12
N PRO A 460 1.41 15.23 19.83
CA PRO A 460 2.25 14.24 19.16
C PRO A 460 3.53 13.89 19.92
N VAL A 461 3.92 12.62 19.85
CA VAL A 461 5.19 12.14 20.36
C VAL A 461 6.30 12.67 19.47
N ILE A 462 7.15 13.52 20.04
CA ILE A 462 8.25 14.19 19.34
C ILE A 462 9.56 13.92 20.09
N GLU A 463 10.56 13.43 19.37
CA GLU A 463 11.91 13.13 19.89
C GLU A 463 12.94 14.09 19.28
N ASN A 464 13.87 14.57 20.12
CA ASN A 464 14.94 15.52 19.76
C ASN A 464 14.50 16.84 19.09
N ALA A 465 13.22 17.20 19.20
CA ALA A 465 12.69 18.51 18.83
C ALA A 465 11.64 18.95 19.87
N THR A 466 11.05 20.14 19.67
CA THR A 466 9.90 20.58 20.48
C THR A 466 8.73 20.96 19.58
N MET A 467 7.50 20.71 20.03
CA MET A 467 6.30 21.05 19.25
C MET A 467 6.08 22.57 19.19
N SER A 468 5.76 23.06 18.00
CA SER A 468 5.34 24.45 17.78
C SER A 468 3.81 24.54 17.65
N GLY A 469 3.14 24.95 18.74
CA GLY A 469 1.70 25.21 18.76
C GLY A 469 0.90 24.23 19.62
N GLN A 470 -0.38 24.09 19.29
CA GLN A 470 -1.30 23.10 19.89
C GLN A 470 -2.27 22.64 18.81
N LEU A 471 -2.66 21.37 18.84
CA LEU A 471 -3.58 20.76 17.88
C LEU A 471 -4.87 20.30 18.57
N SER A 472 -6.00 20.53 17.93
CA SER A 472 -7.32 20.07 18.37
C SER A 472 -8.29 20.06 17.19
N ALA A 473 -9.41 19.32 17.32
CA ALA A 473 -10.41 19.20 16.27
C ALA A 473 -11.82 19.23 16.84
N SER A 474 -12.69 20.06 16.26
CA SER A 474 -14.10 20.12 16.62
C SER A 474 -14.94 20.43 15.39
N TRP A 475 -16.14 19.84 15.35
CA TRP A 475 -17.06 19.92 14.22
C TRP A 475 -18.46 20.29 14.71
N ASN A 476 -19.22 21.02 13.91
CA ASN A 476 -20.58 21.44 14.27
C ASN A 476 -21.65 20.58 13.60
N THR A 477 -21.26 19.74 12.63
CA THR A 477 -22.15 18.89 11.86
C THR A 477 -21.50 17.54 11.53
N TYR A 478 -22.32 16.51 11.33
CA TYR A 478 -21.83 15.18 10.91
C TYR A 478 -21.03 15.21 9.60
N PRO A 479 -21.43 15.92 8.52
CA PRO A 479 -20.62 15.97 7.30
C PRO A 479 -19.24 16.61 7.49
N GLU A 480 -19.10 17.61 8.35
CA GLU A 480 -17.78 18.18 8.71
C GLU A 480 -16.91 17.13 9.43
N MET A 481 -17.48 16.37 10.37
CA MET A 481 -16.78 15.34 11.12
C MET A 481 -16.35 14.14 10.25
N TYR A 482 -17.22 13.71 9.32
CA TYR A 482 -16.95 12.62 8.37
C TYR A 482 -15.93 13.02 7.29
N LEU A 483 -15.95 14.28 6.84
CA LEU A 483 -14.94 14.82 5.93
C LEU A 483 -13.59 15.05 6.63
N GLY A 484 -13.64 15.42 7.91
CA GLY A 484 -12.46 15.59 8.76
C GLY A 484 -11.77 16.93 8.64
N THR A 485 -10.70 17.05 9.41
CA THR A 485 -9.84 18.23 9.47
C THR A 485 -8.39 17.79 9.29
N THR A 486 -7.71 18.37 8.31
CA THR A 486 -6.26 18.26 8.17
C THR A 486 -5.56 19.28 9.07
N LEU A 487 -4.54 18.83 9.79
CA LEU A 487 -3.73 19.58 10.73
C LEU A 487 -2.25 19.28 10.46
N SER A 488 -1.39 20.28 10.68
CA SER A 488 0.05 20.17 10.44
C SER A 488 0.83 20.16 11.76
N VAL A 489 1.76 19.23 11.92
CA VAL A 489 2.69 19.21 13.05
C VAL A 489 3.93 20.03 12.69
N PHE A 490 4.08 21.18 13.33
CA PHE A 490 5.27 22.00 13.26
C PHE A 490 6.20 21.73 14.44
N ILE A 491 7.51 21.71 14.20
CA ILE A 491 8.54 21.54 15.22
C ILE A 491 9.54 22.69 15.26
N ASP A 492 10.11 22.94 16.44
CA ASP A 492 11.25 23.83 16.68
C ASP A 492 12.49 23.00 16.99
N LEU A 493 13.49 23.13 16.10
CA LEU A 493 14.81 22.50 16.13
C LEU A 493 15.92 23.49 16.53
N SER A 494 15.61 24.74 16.86
CA SER A 494 16.61 25.79 17.13
C SER A 494 17.52 25.52 18.34
N ALA A 495 17.14 24.57 19.20
CA ALA A 495 17.94 24.07 20.32
C ALA A 495 18.52 22.65 20.09
N THR A 496 18.25 22.03 18.93
CA THR A 496 18.68 20.68 18.57
C THR A 496 20.06 20.70 17.93
N SER A 497 20.89 19.70 18.25
CA SER A 497 22.20 19.51 17.62
C SER A 497 22.06 19.04 16.17
N GLN A 498 22.91 19.57 15.30
CA GLN A 498 23.10 19.04 13.95
C GLN A 498 23.46 17.54 13.99
N GLY A 499 22.93 16.74 13.06
CA GLY A 499 23.10 15.27 13.04
C GLY A 499 22.20 14.51 14.02
N SER A 500 21.28 15.18 14.74
CA SER A 500 20.35 14.47 15.64
C SER A 500 19.16 13.93 14.87
N LYS A 501 18.84 12.64 15.05
CA LYS A 501 17.58 12.07 14.55
C LYS A 501 16.38 12.69 15.23
N VAL A 502 15.39 13.07 14.45
CA VAL A 502 14.13 13.67 14.84
C VAL A 502 13.01 12.72 14.44
N THR A 503 12.12 12.43 15.39
CA THR A 503 10.96 11.55 15.20
C THR A 503 9.70 12.30 15.58
N ALA A 504 8.64 12.27 14.78
CA ALA A 504 7.33 12.83 15.11
C ALA A 504 6.17 11.93 14.65
N TYR A 505 5.27 11.57 15.56
CA TYR A 505 4.12 10.70 15.29
C TYR A 505 3.00 10.85 16.34
N VAL A 506 1.82 10.30 16.05
CA VAL A 506 0.66 10.28 16.93
C VAL A 506 0.39 8.85 17.42
N THR A 507 -0.03 8.71 18.68
CA THR A 507 -0.52 7.46 19.28
C THR A 507 -1.91 7.68 19.88
N PRO A 508 -2.71 6.63 20.16
CA PRO A 508 -4.00 6.80 20.85
C PRO A 508 -3.86 7.53 22.20
N ASP A 509 -2.80 7.23 22.96
CA ASP A 509 -2.53 7.85 24.27
C ASP A 509 -2.11 9.34 24.17
N SER A 510 -1.73 9.81 22.98
CA SER A 510 -1.38 11.22 22.71
C SER A 510 -2.59 12.10 22.37
N ILE A 511 -3.81 11.56 22.46
CA ILE A 511 -5.04 12.27 22.09
C ILE A 511 -6.00 12.34 23.29
N THR A 512 -6.37 13.56 23.68
CA THR A 512 -7.47 13.80 24.64
C THR A 512 -8.77 13.96 23.86
N THR A 513 -9.71 13.02 24.00
CA THR A 513 -10.90 12.94 23.14
C THR A 513 -12.11 12.33 23.85
N GLU A 514 -13.31 12.69 23.38
CA GLU A 514 -14.58 12.09 23.83
C GLU A 514 -14.89 10.77 23.11
N PHE A 515 -14.21 10.46 22.00
CA PHE A 515 -14.44 9.24 21.21
C PHE A 515 -13.97 7.98 21.97
N PRO A 516 -14.83 6.94 22.12
CA PRO A 516 -14.48 5.73 22.87
C PRO A 516 -13.50 4.79 22.13
N SER A 517 -13.33 4.95 20.81
CA SER A 517 -12.36 4.19 20.01
C SER A 517 -11.51 5.16 19.17
N VAL A 518 -10.19 4.93 19.14
CA VAL A 518 -9.22 5.75 18.42
C VAL A 518 -8.32 4.84 17.59
N MET A 519 -8.17 5.15 16.30
CA MET A 519 -7.29 4.44 15.37
C MET A 519 -6.28 5.42 14.78
N ILE A 520 -4.98 5.11 14.86
CA ILE A 520 -3.92 5.82 14.12
C ILE A 520 -3.42 4.94 12.98
N ILE A 521 -3.24 5.52 11.79
CA ILE A 521 -2.86 4.84 10.54
C ILE A 521 -1.79 5.67 9.82
N GLY A 522 -0.80 5.01 9.21
CA GLY A 522 0.27 5.66 8.46
C GLY A 522 1.55 5.89 9.28
N ASP A 523 2.59 6.30 8.57
CA ASP A 523 3.97 6.24 9.05
C ASP A 523 4.37 7.38 9.97
N HIS A 524 5.49 7.18 10.66
CA HIS A 524 6.12 8.22 11.47
C HIS A 524 6.89 9.18 10.55
N ALA A 525 6.97 10.46 10.94
CA ALA A 525 7.96 11.36 10.38
C ALA A 525 9.31 11.09 11.03
N ILE A 526 10.27 10.58 10.27
CA ILE A 526 11.64 10.29 10.72
C ILE A 526 12.60 11.04 9.79
N GLY A 527 13.55 11.78 10.37
CA GLY A 527 14.53 12.57 9.64
C GLY A 527 15.67 13.05 10.54
N TYR A 528 16.57 13.87 10.01
CA TYR A 528 17.76 14.35 10.72
C TYR A 528 17.88 15.87 10.73
N ALA A 529 18.20 16.45 11.89
CA ALA A 529 18.38 17.88 12.04
C ALA A 529 19.65 18.38 11.31
N GLY A 530 19.49 19.03 10.17
CA GLY A 530 20.51 19.78 9.42
C GLY A 530 21.64 19.00 8.74
N GLU A 531 21.83 17.72 9.05
CA GLU A 531 22.86 16.85 8.46
C GLU A 531 22.50 15.38 8.72
N MET A 532 22.70 14.51 7.74
CA MET A 532 22.50 13.05 7.88
C MET A 532 23.74 12.35 8.46
N PRO A 533 23.60 11.11 8.99
CA PRO A 533 24.75 10.24 9.26
C PRO A 533 25.61 10.02 8.02
N SER A 534 26.89 9.72 8.21
CA SER A 534 27.85 9.47 7.13
C SER A 534 27.90 7.99 6.71
N GLY A 535 26.74 7.35 6.59
CA GLY A 535 26.61 5.91 6.36
C GLY A 535 25.20 5.44 6.75
N ILE A 536 24.88 4.20 6.40
CA ILE A 536 23.54 3.63 6.63
C ILE A 536 23.26 3.44 8.12
N VAL A 537 22.06 3.83 8.56
CA VAL A 537 21.59 3.71 9.94
C VAL A 537 20.17 3.15 9.97
N ILE A 538 20.03 1.93 10.47
CA ILE A 538 18.75 1.21 10.50
C ILE A 538 17.77 1.84 11.48
N ASP A 539 16.88 2.71 10.97
CA ASP A 539 15.90 3.42 11.77
C ASP A 539 14.63 3.95 11.10
N GLY A 540 14.46 3.75 9.79
CA GLY A 540 13.31 4.15 8.99
C GLY A 540 13.51 5.47 8.24
N CYS A 541 14.68 6.10 8.33
CA CYS A 541 15.04 7.29 7.56
C CYS A 541 15.85 6.96 6.30
N PHE A 542 15.22 6.24 5.36
CA PHE A 542 15.77 5.67 4.11
C PHE A 542 16.51 6.60 3.12
N SER A 543 16.80 7.85 3.47
CA SER A 543 17.51 8.80 2.60
C SER A 543 19.02 8.61 2.60
N ASP A 544 19.51 7.70 3.44
CA ASP A 544 20.86 7.15 3.45
C ASP A 544 21.06 6.05 2.38
N TRP A 545 19.98 5.39 1.95
CA TRP A 545 19.97 4.47 0.80
C TRP A 545 20.01 5.24 -0.52
N THR A 546 21.22 5.65 -0.91
CA THR A 546 21.46 6.41 -2.14
C THR A 546 21.57 5.53 -3.38
N LEU A 547 21.92 4.25 -3.22
CA LEU A 547 21.85 3.23 -4.27
C LEU A 547 20.73 2.23 -3.99
N THR A 548 19.85 2.07 -4.97
CA THR A 548 18.82 1.01 -4.95
C THR A 548 18.63 0.46 -6.36
N PHE A 549 18.70 -0.85 -6.51
CA PHE A 549 18.54 -1.52 -7.79
C PHE A 549 17.06 -1.74 -8.07
N ILE A 550 16.55 -1.16 -9.15
CA ILE A 550 15.18 -1.39 -9.62
C ILE A 550 15.02 -2.85 -10.01
N ASP A 551 13.92 -3.47 -9.59
CA ASP A 551 13.61 -4.81 -10.05
C ASP A 551 13.18 -4.80 -11.52
N LEU A 552 13.74 -5.73 -12.28
CA LEU A 552 13.59 -5.85 -13.73
C LEU A 552 12.66 -6.99 -14.12
N ASP A 553 12.08 -7.67 -13.12
CA ASP A 553 10.94 -8.57 -13.30
C ASP A 553 9.78 -7.85 -14.05
N PRO A 554 9.28 -8.42 -15.17
CA PRO A 554 8.21 -7.81 -15.96
C PRO A 554 6.82 -8.43 -15.70
N ILE A 555 6.63 -9.19 -14.61
CA ILE A 555 5.42 -9.96 -14.27
C ILE A 555 4.76 -9.33 -13.04
N PRO A 556 3.83 -8.37 -13.20
CA PRO A 556 3.18 -7.72 -12.06
C PRO A 556 2.40 -8.74 -11.25
N ILE A 557 2.72 -8.84 -9.96
CA ILE A 557 2.00 -9.74 -9.04
C ILE A 557 0.70 -9.07 -8.61
N ILE A 558 -0.35 -9.89 -8.42
CA ILE A 558 -1.70 -9.40 -8.07
C ILE A 558 -1.69 -8.75 -6.68
N ASN A 559 -0.95 -9.35 -5.74
CA ASN A 559 -0.72 -8.79 -4.42
C ASN A 559 0.46 -7.83 -4.46
N GLN A 560 0.16 -6.52 -4.44
CA GLN A 560 1.18 -5.47 -4.50
C GLN A 560 2.04 -5.38 -3.23
N ASP A 561 1.54 -5.92 -2.11
CA ASP A 561 2.20 -5.89 -0.79
C ASP A 561 3.45 -6.80 -0.75
N VAL A 562 3.63 -7.65 -1.77
CA VAL A 562 4.79 -8.53 -1.97
C VAL A 562 5.42 -8.41 -3.37
N ASP A 563 5.06 -7.41 -4.17
CA ASP A 563 5.59 -7.11 -5.52
C ASP A 563 6.83 -6.20 -5.36
N ILE A 564 8.04 -6.76 -5.51
CA ILE A 564 9.32 -6.06 -5.29
C ILE A 564 9.49 -4.99 -6.36
N ARG A 565 10.05 -3.86 -5.93
CA ARG A 565 10.31 -2.69 -6.78
C ARG A 565 11.74 -2.27 -6.77
N LYS A 566 12.38 -2.37 -5.60
CA LYS A 566 13.81 -2.20 -5.50
C LYS A 566 14.38 -3.08 -4.40
N SER A 567 15.64 -3.44 -4.57
CA SER A 567 16.45 -4.04 -3.52
C SER A 567 17.83 -3.39 -3.49
N ALA A 568 18.51 -3.45 -2.35
CA ALA A 568 19.91 -3.05 -2.25
C ALA A 568 20.60 -3.80 -1.12
N ALA A 569 21.92 -3.84 -1.19
CA ALA A 569 22.76 -4.20 -0.07
C ALA A 569 23.96 -3.26 -0.03
N ASP A 570 24.51 -3.06 1.15
CA ASP A 570 25.74 -2.31 1.38
C ASP A 570 26.41 -2.82 2.67
N SER A 571 27.64 -2.38 2.97
CA SER A 571 28.36 -2.85 4.14
C SER A 571 29.56 -1.96 4.51
N ASP A 572 29.80 -1.77 5.80
CA ASP A 572 30.91 -0.95 6.29
C ASP A 572 32.05 -1.81 6.89
N SER A 573 32.83 -1.27 7.83
CA SER A 573 33.93 -2.02 8.47
C SER A 573 33.48 -3.13 9.46
N SER A 574 32.23 -3.12 9.91
CA SER A 574 31.70 -4.02 10.95
C SER A 574 30.38 -4.70 10.61
N ASP A 575 29.54 -4.06 9.80
CA ASP A 575 28.15 -4.42 9.60
C ASP A 575 27.78 -4.50 8.10
N ALA A 576 26.72 -5.27 7.82
CA ALA A 576 26.12 -5.43 6.51
C ALA A 576 24.66 -4.99 6.58
N PHE A 577 24.22 -4.30 5.54
CA PHE A 577 22.93 -3.65 5.44
C PHE A 577 22.19 -4.16 4.20
N PHE A 578 20.87 -4.24 4.29
CA PHE A 578 19.99 -4.69 3.22
C PHE A 578 18.75 -3.81 3.16
N TYR A 579 18.22 -3.58 1.96
CA TYR A 579 17.04 -2.77 1.68
C TYR A 579 16.10 -3.51 0.73
N ALA A 580 14.80 -3.39 0.97
CA ALA A 580 13.76 -3.80 0.02
C ALA A 580 12.60 -2.78 0.00
N GLU A 581 12.04 -2.57 -1.19
CA GLU A 581 10.88 -1.71 -1.46
C GLU A 581 9.87 -2.51 -2.28
N VAL A 582 8.60 -2.54 -1.88
CA VAL A 582 7.49 -3.17 -2.63
C VAL A 582 6.52 -2.13 -3.20
N MET A 583 5.61 -2.53 -4.07
CA MET A 583 4.58 -1.65 -4.64
C MET A 583 3.50 -1.23 -3.64
N GLY A 584 3.14 -2.11 -2.71
CA GLY A 584 2.07 -1.95 -1.73
C GLY A 584 2.55 -1.70 -0.30
N ASP A 585 1.79 -2.19 0.67
CA ASP A 585 2.12 -2.09 2.10
C ASP A 585 3.00 -3.28 2.53
N ILE A 586 4.29 -3.07 2.76
CA ILE A 586 5.22 -4.15 3.11
C ILE A 586 4.87 -4.81 4.45
N LEU A 587 4.83 -6.14 4.44
CA LEU A 587 4.38 -6.97 5.56
C LEU A 587 2.90 -6.71 5.96
N ALA A 588 2.03 -6.41 4.99
CA ALA A 588 0.59 -6.23 5.22
C ALA A 588 -0.08 -7.49 5.77
N GLY A 589 0.21 -8.66 5.21
CA GLY A 589 -0.41 -9.92 5.57
C GLY A 589 -1.92 -9.98 5.33
N ALA A 590 -2.54 -11.09 5.71
CA ALA A 590 -3.99 -11.24 5.65
C ALA A 590 -4.66 -10.93 6.98
N PHE A 591 -5.62 -10.00 6.98
CA PHE A 591 -6.50 -9.78 8.13
C PHE A 591 -7.37 -11.02 8.45
N VAL A 592 -7.81 -11.76 7.43
CA VAL A 592 -8.53 -13.04 7.55
C VAL A 592 -7.76 -14.11 6.77
N PRO A 593 -6.80 -14.83 7.39
CA PRO A 593 -6.01 -15.84 6.71
C PRO A 593 -6.79 -17.16 6.61
N MET A 594 -7.79 -17.17 5.73
CA MET A 594 -8.64 -18.33 5.49
C MET A 594 -9.16 -18.33 4.05
N GLN A 595 -8.91 -19.43 3.34
CA GLN A 595 -9.55 -19.73 2.06
C GLN A 595 -10.48 -20.93 2.24
N ARG A 596 -11.69 -20.88 1.64
CA ARG A 596 -12.67 -21.98 1.68
C ARG A 596 -13.15 -22.30 0.26
N SER A 597 -12.87 -23.50 -0.21
CA SER A 597 -13.34 -23.98 -1.51
C SER A 597 -14.78 -24.55 -1.42
N VAL A 598 -15.52 -24.47 -2.53
CA VAL A 598 -16.95 -24.85 -2.59
C VAL A 598 -17.18 -26.38 -2.65
N GLN A 599 -16.13 -27.22 -2.68
CA GLN A 599 -16.32 -28.67 -2.84
C GLN A 599 -16.85 -29.38 -1.59
N GLY A 600 -18.12 -29.79 -1.67
CA GLY A 600 -18.76 -30.62 -0.65
C GLY A 600 -18.22 -32.06 -0.62
N GLN A 601 -17.45 -32.37 0.42
CA GLN A 601 -17.55 -33.66 1.11
C GLN A 601 -17.68 -33.43 2.62
N PRO A 602 -18.50 -34.23 3.34
CA PRO A 602 -18.44 -34.24 4.79
C PRO A 602 -17.10 -34.83 5.21
N GLY A 603 -16.18 -33.97 5.66
CA GLY A 603 -14.87 -34.36 6.18
C GLY A 603 -15.03 -35.45 7.23
N GLN A 604 -14.61 -36.66 6.88
CA GLN A 604 -14.65 -37.83 7.73
C GLN A 604 -13.79 -37.54 8.97
N GLY A 605 -14.39 -37.58 10.17
CA GLY A 605 -13.77 -37.05 11.38
C GLY A 605 -12.39 -37.66 11.66
N SER A 606 -11.33 -36.90 11.38
CA SER A 606 -9.95 -37.23 11.72
C SER A 606 -9.70 -36.89 13.18
N SER A 607 -9.69 -37.91 14.02
CA SER A 607 -9.35 -37.76 15.43
C SER A 607 -7.87 -37.40 15.60
N GLY A 608 -7.57 -36.21 16.12
CA GLY A 608 -6.31 -35.95 16.83
C GLY A 608 -5.09 -35.48 16.03
N VAL A 609 -5.24 -34.96 14.81
CA VAL A 609 -4.16 -34.15 14.19
C VAL A 609 -4.33 -32.69 14.67
N PRO A 610 -3.30 -32.05 15.26
CA PRO A 610 -3.35 -30.60 15.53
C PRO A 610 -3.63 -29.83 14.24
N LEU A 611 -4.49 -28.82 14.30
CA LEU A 611 -4.64 -27.90 13.16
C LEU A 611 -3.30 -27.21 12.89
N GLU A 612 -2.92 -27.13 11.62
CA GLU A 612 -1.73 -26.45 11.16
C GLU A 612 -1.77 -24.97 11.59
N ARG A 613 -0.63 -24.41 12.04
CA ARG A 613 -0.54 -22.99 12.43
C ARG A 613 -0.73 -22.15 11.18
N VAL A 614 -1.78 -21.33 11.15
CA VAL A 614 -2.04 -20.36 10.09
C VAL A 614 -2.08 -18.99 10.72
N THR A 615 -1.32 -18.03 10.18
CA THR A 615 -1.16 -16.71 10.81
C THR A 615 -1.45 -15.51 9.94
N GLY A 616 -1.43 -15.66 8.61
CA GLY A 616 -1.60 -14.52 7.72
C GLY A 616 -0.39 -13.58 7.70
N GLU A 617 0.79 -14.08 8.07
CA GLU A 617 2.06 -13.35 8.02
C GLU A 617 2.62 -13.40 6.59
N ASP A 618 3.09 -12.26 6.10
CA ASP A 618 3.95 -12.19 4.91
C ASP A 618 5.42 -12.25 5.39
N VAL A 619 6.31 -12.67 4.49
CA VAL A 619 7.71 -12.93 4.78
C VAL A 619 8.59 -12.19 3.78
N LEU A 620 9.63 -11.50 4.27
CA LEU A 620 10.79 -11.10 3.48
C LEU A 620 11.97 -12.01 3.83
N ASN A 621 12.48 -12.73 2.84
CA ASN A 621 13.69 -13.53 2.89
C ASN A 621 14.83 -12.80 2.18
N ILE A 622 16.00 -12.78 2.81
CA ILE A 622 17.25 -12.23 2.26
C ILE A 622 18.28 -13.36 2.26
N TYR A 623 18.48 -13.96 1.09
CA TYR A 623 19.43 -15.04 0.87
C TYR A 623 20.81 -14.47 0.57
N ILE A 624 21.83 -14.93 1.31
CA ILE A 624 23.19 -14.39 1.25
C ILE A 624 24.16 -15.55 1.02
N ASP A 625 24.82 -15.52 -0.13
CA ASP A 625 25.90 -16.41 -0.58
C ASP A 625 27.21 -15.65 -0.39
N VAL A 626 28.06 -16.11 0.54
CA VAL A 626 29.29 -15.39 0.95
C VAL A 626 30.56 -15.99 0.35
N ASP A 627 30.44 -17.10 -0.38
CA ASP A 627 31.55 -17.66 -1.16
C ASP A 627 31.15 -18.07 -2.60
N PRO A 628 30.54 -17.18 -3.41
CA PRO A 628 29.84 -17.50 -4.68
C PRO A 628 30.70 -18.08 -5.82
N ALA A 629 32.00 -18.26 -5.59
CA ALA A 629 32.93 -19.01 -6.43
C ALA A 629 33.00 -20.51 -6.09
N LEU A 630 32.42 -20.92 -4.96
CA LEU A 630 32.27 -22.28 -4.49
C LEU A 630 30.81 -22.74 -4.68
N ASP A 631 30.58 -24.05 -4.62
CA ASP A 631 29.24 -24.67 -4.61
C ASP A 631 28.94 -25.12 -3.15
N SER A 632 29.24 -24.22 -2.20
CA SER A 632 28.82 -24.28 -0.78
C SER A 632 27.39 -23.73 -0.66
N GLY A 633 26.68 -23.93 0.44
CA GLY A 633 25.35 -23.30 0.64
C GLY A 633 24.15 -24.10 0.11
N ALA A 634 22.97 -23.52 0.27
CA ALA A 634 21.68 -24.14 -0.09
C ALA A 634 21.45 -24.12 -1.62
N PRO A 635 20.60 -25.01 -2.18
CA PRO A 635 20.05 -24.81 -3.51
C PRO A 635 19.30 -23.48 -3.59
N SER A 636 19.43 -22.74 -4.70
CA SER A 636 18.67 -21.50 -4.91
C SER A 636 17.15 -21.74 -4.78
N PRO A 637 16.40 -20.86 -4.11
CA PRO A 637 14.94 -20.92 -4.07
C PRO A 637 14.32 -20.63 -5.46
N VAL A 638 15.00 -19.83 -6.30
CA VAL A 638 14.50 -19.39 -7.61
C VAL A 638 14.95 -20.34 -8.72
N PRO A 639 14.02 -20.94 -9.50
CA PRO A 639 14.36 -21.85 -10.59
C PRO A 639 15.11 -21.16 -11.73
N GLY A 640 16.41 -21.43 -11.82
CA GLY A 640 17.29 -20.93 -12.89
C GLY A 640 18.45 -20.09 -12.36
N GLU A 641 18.33 -19.57 -11.13
CA GLU A 641 19.38 -18.76 -10.53
C GLU A 641 20.59 -19.55 -10.05
N THR A 642 21.75 -18.90 -10.09
CA THR A 642 23.04 -19.55 -9.83
C THR A 642 23.52 -19.48 -8.38
N ILE A 643 22.86 -18.66 -7.55
CA ILE A 643 23.20 -18.44 -6.14
C ILE A 643 23.20 -19.75 -5.32
N ARG A 644 24.05 -19.81 -4.30
CA ARG A 644 24.03 -20.82 -3.26
C ARG A 644 24.15 -20.19 -1.87
N PRO A 645 23.03 -19.79 -1.24
CA PRO A 645 23.11 -19.02 -0.01
C PRO A 645 23.57 -19.87 1.18
N ASP A 646 24.61 -19.41 1.87
CA ASP A 646 25.08 -19.93 3.16
C ASP A 646 24.22 -19.41 4.32
N TYR A 647 23.64 -18.23 4.16
CA TYR A 647 22.85 -17.55 5.17
C TYR A 647 21.50 -17.08 4.61
N LEU A 648 20.52 -16.99 5.50
CA LEU A 648 19.19 -16.45 5.23
C LEU A 648 18.78 -15.55 6.39
N ILE A 649 18.39 -14.32 6.10
CA ILE A 649 17.66 -13.47 7.05
C ILE A 649 16.18 -13.52 6.68
N GLU A 650 15.35 -13.99 7.61
CA GLU A 650 13.90 -14.15 7.48
C GLU A 650 13.21 -13.09 8.37
N ILE A 651 12.38 -12.24 7.78
CA ILE A 651 11.60 -11.19 8.45
C ILE A 651 10.11 -11.50 8.25
N GLU A 652 9.42 -11.92 9.30
CA GLU A 652 7.97 -12.21 9.25
C GLU A 652 7.19 -10.99 9.77
N GLY A 653 6.08 -10.63 9.12
CA GLY A 653 5.24 -9.52 9.57
C GLY A 653 3.79 -9.57 9.10
N ARG A 654 2.95 -8.72 9.72
CA ARG A 654 1.51 -8.65 9.46
C ARG A 654 0.90 -7.36 9.98
N ASN A 655 -0.11 -6.85 9.29
CA ASN A 655 -0.75 -5.54 9.48
C ASN A 655 0.22 -4.36 9.31
N GLY A 656 1.29 -4.52 8.51
CA GLY A 656 2.32 -3.50 8.37
C GLY A 656 3.16 -3.34 9.64
N ASP A 657 3.35 -4.42 10.41
CA ASP A 657 4.26 -4.48 11.56
C ASP A 657 5.24 -5.65 11.39
N ILE A 658 6.53 -5.45 11.70
CA ILE A 658 7.51 -6.54 11.87
C ILE A 658 7.15 -7.35 13.11
N LYS A 659 7.01 -8.68 12.98
CA LYS A 659 6.65 -9.60 14.08
C LYS A 659 7.81 -10.49 14.51
N GLN A 660 8.59 -11.03 13.57
CA GLN A 660 9.76 -11.85 13.84
C GLN A 660 10.92 -11.49 12.92
N LYS A 661 12.15 -11.74 13.41
CA LYS A 661 13.40 -11.63 12.65
C LYS A 661 14.26 -12.85 12.98
N THR A 662 14.77 -13.56 12.00
CA THR A 662 15.54 -14.80 12.18
C THR A 662 16.77 -14.80 11.26
N LEU A 663 17.97 -15.06 11.80
CA LEU A 663 19.13 -15.48 11.02
C LEU A 663 19.16 -17.02 11.00
N LEU A 664 19.30 -17.58 9.81
CA LEU A 664 19.52 -19.00 9.55
C LEU A 664 20.85 -19.17 8.79
N ARG A 665 21.47 -20.33 8.99
CA ARG A 665 22.68 -20.76 8.30
C ARG A 665 22.49 -22.15 7.72
N TRP A 666 23.04 -22.38 6.53
CA TRP A 666 23.00 -23.67 5.87
C TRP A 666 24.04 -24.64 6.44
N GLU A 667 23.58 -25.79 6.95
CA GLU A 667 24.40 -26.89 7.45
C GLU A 667 23.80 -28.23 6.99
N ASP A 668 23.68 -28.44 5.67
CA ASP A 668 22.84 -29.45 4.97
C ASP A 668 21.32 -29.25 5.14
N GLU A 669 20.90 -28.51 6.16
CA GLU A 669 19.56 -27.93 6.34
C GLU A 669 19.66 -26.52 6.95
N TRP A 670 18.58 -25.72 6.87
CA TRP A 670 18.54 -24.37 7.44
C TRP A 670 18.48 -24.41 8.97
N THR A 671 19.61 -24.11 9.61
CA THR A 671 19.75 -24.07 11.08
C THR A 671 19.58 -22.65 11.60
N ARG A 672 18.58 -22.43 12.47
CA ARG A 672 18.33 -21.13 13.11
C ARG A 672 19.47 -20.75 14.06
N MET A 673 20.14 -19.62 13.80
CA MET A 673 21.16 -19.02 14.66
C MET A 673 20.55 -18.12 15.75
N GLY A 674 19.40 -17.50 15.46
CA GLY A 674 18.64 -16.65 16.39
C GLY A 674 18.25 -15.30 15.80
N SER A 675 17.82 -14.37 16.66
CA SER A 675 17.39 -13.01 16.26
C SER A 675 18.28 -11.89 16.80
N SER A 676 19.32 -12.23 17.57
CA SER A 676 20.20 -11.27 18.24
C SER A 676 21.17 -10.65 17.24
N GLY A 677 21.22 -9.31 17.20
CA GLY A 677 22.10 -8.56 16.30
C GLY A 677 21.49 -8.25 14.93
N ILE A 678 20.20 -8.58 14.70
CA ILE A 678 19.46 -8.14 13.51
C ILE A 678 18.69 -6.86 13.88
N GLU A 679 19.11 -5.72 13.34
CA GLU A 679 18.35 -4.49 13.38
C GLU A 679 17.42 -4.43 12.16
N ALA A 680 16.25 -3.82 12.29
CA ALA A 680 15.36 -3.61 11.15
C ALA A 680 14.38 -2.47 11.45
N ALA A 681 14.11 -1.66 10.43
CA ALA A 681 13.15 -0.56 10.49
C ALA A 681 12.38 -0.47 9.16
N LYS A 682 11.17 0.10 9.19
CA LYS A 682 10.31 0.17 8.01
C LYS A 682 9.38 1.38 7.98
N ASP A 683 8.92 1.76 6.80
CA ASP A 683 7.73 2.59 6.59
C ASP A 683 6.59 1.75 5.96
N SER A 684 5.65 2.36 5.24
CA SER A 684 4.58 1.63 4.54
C SER A 684 5.10 0.67 3.49
N SER A 685 6.02 1.05 2.60
CA SER A 685 6.41 0.24 1.43
C SER A 685 7.89 -0.19 1.42
N ARG A 686 8.72 0.32 2.34
CA ARG A 686 10.16 0.08 2.41
C ARG A 686 10.57 -0.55 3.73
N ILE A 687 11.57 -1.42 3.70
CA ILE A 687 12.21 -2.00 4.87
C ILE A 687 13.73 -2.02 4.69
N GLU A 688 14.42 -1.81 5.80
CA GLU A 688 15.87 -1.92 5.89
C GLU A 688 16.25 -2.84 7.05
N VAL A 689 17.37 -3.55 6.90
CA VAL A 689 17.86 -4.58 7.82
C VAL A 689 19.36 -4.43 7.98
N GLY A 690 19.87 -4.50 9.21
CA GLY A 690 21.31 -4.45 9.51
C GLY A 690 21.75 -5.63 10.37
N ILE A 691 22.96 -6.14 10.12
CA ILE A 691 23.54 -7.26 10.86
C ILE A 691 25.08 -7.19 10.87
N SER A 692 25.71 -7.60 11.97
CA SER A 692 27.18 -7.64 12.02
C SER A 692 27.77 -8.69 11.07
N LYS A 693 28.81 -8.29 10.33
CA LYS A 693 29.58 -9.17 9.42
C LYS A 693 30.13 -10.40 10.13
N GLU A 694 30.50 -10.29 11.40
CA GLU A 694 31.00 -11.42 12.18
C GLU A 694 30.01 -12.60 12.25
N LEU A 695 28.70 -12.33 12.15
CA LEU A 695 27.65 -13.37 12.11
C LEU A 695 27.54 -14.05 10.74
N LEU A 696 27.93 -13.36 9.67
CA LEU A 696 27.94 -13.82 8.28
C LEU A 696 29.30 -14.39 7.81
N GLY A 697 30.25 -14.61 8.74
CA GLY A 697 31.58 -15.16 8.43
C GLY A 697 32.70 -14.11 8.27
N GLY A 698 32.37 -12.82 8.28
CA GLY A 698 33.30 -11.70 8.39
C GLY A 698 33.73 -11.07 7.07
N ASP A 699 34.08 -11.88 6.07
CA ASP A 699 34.46 -11.40 4.73
C ASP A 699 33.23 -11.40 3.81
N LEU A 700 32.85 -10.22 3.32
CA LEU A 700 31.76 -10.02 2.36
C LEU A 700 32.27 -9.34 1.06
N SER A 701 33.58 -9.46 0.76
CA SER A 701 34.19 -8.87 -0.44
C SER A 701 33.74 -9.53 -1.75
N GLN A 702 33.14 -10.73 -1.68
CA GLN A 702 32.45 -11.39 -2.77
C GLN A 702 31.14 -11.98 -2.25
N VAL A 703 30.00 -11.36 -2.57
CA VAL A 703 28.68 -11.84 -2.17
C VAL A 703 27.72 -11.86 -3.35
N LYS A 704 26.78 -12.82 -3.32
CA LYS A 704 25.53 -12.74 -4.08
C LYS A 704 24.36 -12.66 -3.11
N ILE A 705 23.43 -11.77 -3.38
CA ILE A 705 22.26 -11.53 -2.53
C ILE A 705 21.01 -11.63 -3.40
N LEU A 706 19.99 -12.29 -2.84
CA LEU A 706 18.68 -12.48 -3.45
C LEU A 706 17.61 -12.15 -2.41
N PHE A 707 16.67 -11.29 -2.76
CA PHE A 707 15.51 -10.97 -1.94
C PHE A 707 14.30 -11.73 -2.46
N GLU A 708 13.49 -12.29 -1.56
CA GLU A 708 12.21 -12.94 -1.86
C GLU A 708 11.16 -12.39 -0.90
N THR A 709 10.03 -11.89 -1.42
CA THR A 709 8.86 -11.51 -0.61
C THR A 709 7.74 -12.49 -0.90
N THR A 710 7.15 -13.09 0.14
CA THR A 710 6.10 -14.11 -0.01
C THR A 710 4.92 -13.78 0.88
N ASP A 711 3.71 -13.89 0.33
CA ASP A 711 2.47 -13.73 1.07
C ASP A 711 2.12 -14.96 1.91
N TRP A 712 1.17 -14.81 2.83
CA TRP A 712 0.70 -15.91 3.67
C TRP A 712 0.15 -17.16 2.94
N GLN A 713 -0.11 -17.10 1.62
CA GLN A 713 -0.53 -18.24 0.80
C GLN A 713 0.63 -18.94 0.09
N GLY A 714 1.83 -18.34 0.10
CA GLY A 714 2.99 -18.81 -0.65
C GLY A 714 3.12 -18.21 -2.05
N TYR A 715 2.39 -17.13 -2.38
CA TYR A 715 2.63 -16.36 -3.60
C TYR A 715 3.62 -15.25 -3.31
N GLY A 716 4.66 -15.12 -4.13
CA GLY A 716 5.73 -14.19 -3.86
C GLY A 716 6.46 -13.74 -5.11
N ASP A 717 7.39 -12.81 -4.87
CA ASP A 717 8.27 -12.18 -5.83
C ASP A 717 9.73 -12.39 -5.44
N ASN A 718 10.64 -12.21 -6.40
CA ASN A 718 12.07 -12.38 -6.19
C ASN A 718 12.85 -11.31 -6.94
N SER A 719 13.76 -10.63 -6.25
CA SER A 719 14.63 -9.66 -6.90
C SER A 719 15.53 -10.32 -7.94
N SER A 720 16.00 -9.53 -8.90
CA SER A 720 17.24 -9.87 -9.62
C SER A 720 18.40 -10.12 -8.64
N LEU A 721 19.37 -10.96 -9.02
CA LEU A 721 20.58 -11.17 -8.20
C LEU A 721 21.40 -9.89 -8.09
N THR A 722 21.58 -9.40 -6.86
CA THR A 722 22.47 -8.29 -6.56
C THR A 722 23.84 -8.86 -6.18
N GLY A 723 24.87 -8.56 -6.98
CA GLY A 723 26.22 -9.12 -6.82
C GLY A 723 27.25 -8.04 -6.51
N ALA A 724 28.05 -8.29 -5.46
CA ALA A 724 29.27 -7.57 -5.06
C ALA A 724 29.17 -6.05 -4.76
N LEU A 725 29.58 -5.69 -3.53
CA LEU A 725 29.76 -4.32 -3.05
C LEU A 725 31.15 -3.80 -3.47
N VAL A 726 31.28 -3.41 -4.74
CA VAL A 726 32.56 -2.95 -5.30
C VAL A 726 32.38 -1.69 -6.13
N ASP A 727 33.01 -0.62 -5.68
CA ASP A 727 33.37 0.60 -6.40
C ASP A 727 34.71 1.08 -5.80
N PRO A 728 35.75 1.47 -6.59
CA PRO A 728 35.80 1.73 -8.03
C PRO A 728 35.96 0.51 -8.95
N PHE A 729 35.73 0.75 -10.25
CA PHE A 729 35.95 -0.17 -11.37
C PHE A 729 37.09 0.28 -12.30
N MET A 730 37.72 -0.66 -12.99
CA MET A 730 38.69 -0.36 -14.07
C MET A 730 38.71 -1.43 -15.16
N ILE A 731 39.13 -1.04 -16.37
CA ILE A 731 39.13 -1.92 -17.55
C ILE A 731 40.46 -1.85 -18.35
N ASN A 732 40.91 -2.98 -18.90
CA ASN A 732 42.05 -3.00 -19.84
C ASN A 732 41.63 -3.01 -21.32
N ILE A 733 42.61 -2.80 -22.21
CA ILE A 733 42.41 -2.77 -23.67
C ILE A 733 41.76 -4.04 -24.25
N THR A 734 41.89 -5.18 -23.57
CA THR A 734 41.26 -6.47 -23.93
C THR A 734 39.88 -6.68 -23.31
N ALA A 735 39.30 -5.65 -22.71
CA ALA A 735 37.99 -5.63 -22.07
C ALA A 735 37.85 -6.62 -20.89
N GLN A 736 38.92 -6.79 -20.12
CA GLN A 736 38.87 -7.39 -18.78
C GLN A 736 38.54 -6.30 -17.76
N VAL A 737 37.55 -6.56 -16.92
CA VAL A 737 37.04 -5.62 -15.91
C VAL A 737 37.42 -6.11 -14.51
N TRP A 738 37.88 -5.19 -13.67
CA TRP A 738 38.11 -5.42 -12.25
C TRP A 738 37.28 -4.43 -11.43
N GLY A 739 36.79 -4.88 -10.27
CA GLY A 739 36.18 -4.04 -9.24
C GLY A 739 36.96 -4.13 -7.94
N SER A 740 36.82 -3.10 -7.12
CA SER A 740 37.46 -2.99 -5.80
C SER A 740 36.46 -2.39 -4.82
N ALA A 741 36.57 -2.67 -3.52
CA ALA A 741 35.76 -2.01 -2.48
C ALA A 741 36.56 -0.94 -1.70
N ASP A 742 37.85 -0.78 -2.03
CA ASP A 742 38.79 0.09 -1.32
C ASP A 742 39.80 0.79 -2.26
N GLY A 743 39.67 0.56 -3.57
CA GLY A 743 40.63 0.96 -4.62
C GLY A 743 42.03 0.31 -4.52
N SER A 744 42.26 -0.56 -3.53
CA SER A 744 43.57 -1.15 -3.21
C SER A 744 43.64 -2.62 -3.62
N THR A 745 42.56 -3.37 -3.36
CA THR A 745 42.39 -4.79 -3.63
C THR A 745 41.42 -4.97 -4.80
N TRP A 746 41.93 -5.47 -5.93
CA TRP A 746 41.22 -5.53 -7.20
C TRP A 746 40.83 -6.97 -7.57
N ASN A 747 39.53 -7.25 -7.51
CA ASN A 747 38.93 -8.52 -7.85
C ASN A 747 38.65 -8.60 -9.36
N ASP A 748 38.89 -9.77 -9.94
CA ASP A 748 38.66 -10.02 -11.37
C ASP A 748 37.21 -10.40 -11.62
N LEU A 749 36.51 -9.60 -12.43
CA LEU A 749 35.09 -9.74 -12.73
C LEU A 749 34.89 -10.32 -14.15
N THR A 750 35.89 -11.03 -14.69
CA THR A 750 35.89 -11.47 -16.10
C THR A 750 34.86 -12.55 -16.45
N GLU A 751 33.62 -12.12 -16.70
CA GLU A 751 33.03 -12.47 -17.99
C GLU A 751 33.71 -11.60 -19.07
N VAL A 752 34.52 -12.21 -19.94
CA VAL A 752 35.22 -11.47 -21.00
C VAL A 752 34.22 -10.97 -22.03
N LEU A 753 34.09 -9.66 -22.13
CA LEU A 753 33.25 -8.97 -23.11
C LEU A 753 33.49 -9.53 -24.54
N PRO A 754 32.45 -10.04 -25.25
CA PRO A 754 32.63 -10.83 -26.48
C PRO A 754 32.91 -9.99 -27.74
N SER A 755 33.68 -8.90 -27.59
CA SER A 755 34.09 -7.98 -28.65
C SER A 755 35.45 -8.36 -29.23
N SER A 756 35.66 -8.10 -30.52
CA SER A 756 36.97 -8.21 -31.17
C SER A 756 37.74 -6.89 -31.24
N ASN A 757 37.18 -5.83 -30.66
CA ASN A 757 37.66 -4.46 -30.72
C ASN A 757 38.31 -4.07 -29.38
N SER A 758 39.08 -3.00 -29.36
CA SER A 758 39.67 -2.50 -28.11
C SER A 758 38.60 -1.78 -27.28
N ALA A 759 38.57 -2.08 -25.97
CA ALA A 759 37.90 -1.20 -25.02
C ALA A 759 38.63 0.15 -25.00
N VAL A 760 37.87 1.24 -24.91
CA VAL A 760 38.39 2.61 -24.88
C VAL A 760 38.05 3.24 -23.54
N ASP A 761 36.80 3.10 -23.10
CA ASP A 761 36.28 3.86 -21.97
C ASP A 761 35.19 3.10 -21.19
N LEU A 762 34.97 3.49 -19.94
CA LEU A 762 34.05 2.91 -18.97
C LEU A 762 33.35 4.04 -18.21
N THR A 763 32.01 4.03 -18.17
CA THR A 763 31.22 4.95 -17.33
C THR A 763 30.14 4.18 -16.59
N SER A 764 29.49 4.82 -15.61
CA SER A 764 28.43 4.24 -14.79
C SER A 764 27.32 5.24 -14.48
N ASP A 765 26.08 4.76 -14.36
CA ASP A 765 24.92 5.59 -14.07
C ASP A 765 24.47 5.55 -12.60
N GLU A 766 23.47 6.38 -12.25
CA GLU A 766 22.92 6.48 -10.89
C GLU A 766 22.28 5.17 -10.37
N ASN A 767 22.05 4.18 -11.23
CA ASN A 767 21.55 2.85 -10.83
C ASN A 767 22.70 1.85 -10.61
N GLY A 768 23.96 2.28 -10.69
CA GLY A 768 25.14 1.42 -10.64
C GLY A 768 25.35 0.56 -11.90
N TYR A 769 24.65 0.85 -13.01
CA TYR A 769 24.85 0.12 -14.25
C TYR A 769 26.16 0.57 -14.92
N LEU A 770 26.97 -0.39 -15.35
CA LEU A 770 28.27 -0.15 -15.98
C LEU A 770 28.15 -0.18 -17.51
N TYR A 771 28.81 0.74 -18.19
CA TYR A 771 28.78 0.90 -19.65
C TYR A 771 30.20 0.94 -20.21
N VAL A 772 30.56 -0.07 -21.01
CA VAL A 772 31.87 -0.15 -21.67
C VAL A 772 31.76 0.23 -23.13
N LEU A 773 32.55 1.24 -23.53
CA LEU A 773 32.69 1.71 -24.90
C LEU A 773 33.89 1.04 -25.60
N PHE A 774 33.66 0.62 -26.84
CA PHE A 774 34.69 0.11 -27.75
C PHE A 774 35.04 1.11 -28.86
N ASP A 775 36.25 0.99 -29.42
CA ASP A 775 36.80 1.90 -30.44
C ASP A 775 35.91 2.15 -31.67
N ASN A 776 35.06 1.17 -32.01
CA ASN A 776 34.13 1.22 -33.13
C ASN A 776 32.75 1.84 -32.79
N GLY A 777 32.57 2.29 -31.53
CA GLY A 777 31.34 2.87 -31.00
C GLY A 777 30.33 1.83 -30.48
N THR A 778 30.70 0.56 -30.38
CA THR A 778 29.86 -0.46 -29.73
C THR A 778 29.84 -0.24 -28.22
N VAL A 779 28.67 -0.40 -27.59
CA VAL A 779 28.52 -0.33 -26.12
C VAL A 779 27.93 -1.62 -25.58
N TYR A 780 28.56 -2.12 -24.52
CA TYR A 780 28.04 -3.18 -23.67
C TYR A 780 27.65 -2.59 -22.31
N ARG A 781 26.59 -3.14 -21.69
CA ARG A 781 26.14 -2.79 -20.35
C ARG A 781 26.11 -4.02 -19.45
N SER A 782 26.55 -3.85 -18.20
CA SER A 782 26.24 -4.73 -17.08
C SER A 782 25.23 -4.04 -16.14
N MET A 783 24.35 -4.83 -15.52
CA MET A 783 23.39 -4.38 -14.51
C MET A 783 23.68 -4.95 -13.12
N ASP A 784 24.76 -5.71 -13.00
CA ASP A 784 25.03 -6.70 -11.95
C ASP A 784 26.52 -6.64 -11.54
N ALA A 785 27.04 -5.42 -11.42
CA ALA A 785 28.43 -5.10 -11.06
C ALA A 785 29.47 -5.91 -11.87
N ALA A 786 29.39 -5.83 -13.20
CA ALA A 786 30.19 -6.56 -14.18
C ALA A 786 30.02 -8.10 -14.21
N SER A 787 29.08 -8.68 -13.47
CA SER A 787 28.87 -10.14 -13.42
C SER A 787 28.37 -10.72 -14.75
N SER A 788 27.61 -9.95 -15.54
CA SER A 788 27.23 -10.31 -16.91
C SER A 788 27.12 -9.09 -17.84
N TRP A 789 27.31 -9.30 -19.15
CA TRP A 789 27.34 -8.20 -20.11
C TRP A 789 26.43 -8.37 -21.34
N SER A 790 25.56 -7.38 -21.56
CA SER A 790 24.67 -7.29 -22.72
C SER A 790 25.11 -6.22 -23.71
N ARG A 791 25.19 -6.55 -25.02
CA ARG A 791 25.42 -5.53 -26.06
C ARG A 791 24.15 -4.69 -26.28
N ILE A 792 24.21 -3.40 -25.96
CA ILE A 792 23.06 -2.49 -26.04
C ILE A 792 23.12 -1.53 -27.25
N ILE A 793 24.31 -1.27 -27.78
CA ILE A 793 24.52 -0.48 -29.01
C ILE A 793 25.52 -1.19 -29.91
N GLU A 794 25.18 -1.36 -31.18
CA GLU A 794 26.09 -1.85 -32.22
C GLU A 794 26.38 -0.71 -33.21
N HIS A 795 27.66 -0.37 -33.39
CA HIS A 795 28.07 0.73 -34.26
C HIS A 795 29.29 0.37 -35.11
N SER A 796 29.51 1.15 -36.16
CA SER A 796 30.71 1.10 -36.97
C SER A 796 30.94 2.45 -37.64
N PHE A 797 32.05 3.10 -37.32
CA PHE A 797 32.44 4.38 -37.89
C PHE A 797 32.85 4.33 -39.37
N GLY A 798 33.01 5.50 -39.98
CA GLY A 798 33.75 5.67 -41.23
C GLY A 798 35.24 5.38 -41.08
N SER A 799 35.98 5.39 -42.19
CA SER A 799 37.42 5.09 -42.16
C SER A 799 38.23 6.23 -41.52
N GLY A 800 38.66 6.06 -40.26
CA GLY A 800 39.53 6.99 -39.53
C GLY A 800 38.88 7.67 -38.32
N GLU A 801 37.56 7.58 -38.23
CA GLU A 801 36.76 7.92 -37.05
C GLU A 801 36.86 6.78 -36.03
N VAL A 802 37.08 7.10 -34.76
CA VAL A 802 37.01 6.16 -33.61
C VAL A 802 36.36 6.85 -32.42
N ALA A 803 35.68 6.09 -31.57
CA ALA A 803 35.18 6.59 -30.30
C ALA A 803 36.37 6.85 -29.36
N VAL A 804 36.24 7.87 -28.51
CA VAL A 804 37.30 8.27 -27.58
C VAL A 804 36.84 8.39 -26.12
N GLY A 805 35.57 8.69 -25.88
CA GLY A 805 35.00 8.64 -24.53
C GLY A 805 33.47 8.50 -24.53
N ILE A 806 32.93 8.03 -23.40
CA ILE A 806 31.53 7.81 -23.09
C ILE A 806 31.20 8.39 -21.70
N THR A 807 30.04 9.01 -21.58
CA THR A 807 29.53 9.51 -20.30
C THR A 807 28.00 9.41 -20.29
N CYS A 808 27.36 9.49 -19.13
CA CYS A 808 25.90 9.37 -19.00
C CYS A 808 25.35 10.41 -18.02
N ASP A 809 24.14 10.92 -18.26
CA ASP A 809 23.51 11.90 -17.35
C ASP A 809 22.53 11.27 -16.35
N MET A 810 21.92 12.07 -15.47
CA MET A 810 20.91 11.63 -14.48
C MET A 810 19.61 11.06 -15.10
N GLN A 811 19.52 10.91 -16.42
CA GLN A 811 18.44 10.18 -17.09
C GLN A 811 18.94 8.83 -17.66
N SER A 812 20.21 8.49 -17.40
CA SER A 812 20.99 7.42 -18.04
C SER A 812 21.01 7.54 -19.57
N ASP A 813 20.84 8.75 -20.13
CA ASP A 813 21.08 8.98 -21.55
C ASP A 813 22.59 8.97 -21.79
N LEU A 814 23.04 8.11 -22.70
CA LEU A 814 24.46 7.93 -23.03
C LEU A 814 24.91 8.99 -24.03
N TYR A 815 26.10 9.55 -23.81
CA TYR A 815 26.79 10.45 -24.72
C TYR A 815 28.13 9.84 -25.12
N MET A 816 28.49 9.93 -26.40
CA MET A 816 29.79 9.47 -26.91
C MET A 816 30.43 10.57 -27.74
N LEU A 817 31.75 10.68 -27.64
CA LEU A 817 32.58 11.55 -28.47
C LEU A 817 33.47 10.72 -29.40
N ASP A 818 33.63 11.18 -30.65
CA ASP A 818 34.64 10.66 -31.58
C ASP A 818 35.92 11.53 -31.61
N ASN A 819 37.00 10.98 -32.16
CA ASN A 819 38.31 11.64 -32.29
C ASN A 819 38.31 12.93 -33.15
N GLU A 820 37.31 13.13 -34.02
CA GLU A 820 37.11 14.37 -34.78
C GLU A 820 36.22 15.39 -34.03
N GLY A 821 35.57 14.97 -32.94
CA GLY A 821 34.72 15.79 -32.09
C GLY A 821 33.25 15.81 -32.49
N SER A 822 32.73 14.78 -33.17
CA SER A 822 31.29 14.59 -33.28
C SER A 822 30.76 14.01 -31.97
N ALA A 823 29.73 14.63 -31.42
CA ALA A 823 29.07 14.19 -30.20
C ALA A 823 27.77 13.46 -30.58
N TYR A 824 27.55 12.29 -29.97
CA TYR A 824 26.39 11.44 -30.20
C TYR A 824 25.60 11.27 -28.91
N ILE A 825 24.32 10.94 -29.03
CA ILE A 825 23.44 10.57 -27.92
C ILE A 825 22.71 9.26 -28.22
N ALA A 826 22.47 8.44 -27.21
CA ALA A 826 21.57 7.29 -27.24
C ALA A 826 20.76 7.22 -25.93
N PRO A 827 19.48 6.81 -25.98
CA PRO A 827 18.64 6.79 -24.78
C PRO A 827 19.02 5.66 -23.82
N ILE A 828 18.59 5.78 -22.56
CA ILE A 828 18.66 4.70 -21.55
C ILE A 828 18.21 3.35 -22.13
N GLY A 829 19.00 2.31 -21.87
CA GLY A 829 18.79 0.95 -22.41
C GLY A 829 19.36 0.69 -23.80
N GLY A 830 19.86 1.71 -24.50
CA GLY A 830 20.61 1.59 -25.76
C GLY A 830 19.77 1.78 -27.02
N GLY A 831 20.24 1.20 -28.13
CA GLY A 831 19.68 1.42 -29.47
C GLY A 831 20.74 1.84 -30.48
N THR A 832 20.57 3.01 -31.11
CA THR A 832 21.49 3.54 -32.13
C THR A 832 21.95 4.96 -31.80
N TRP A 833 23.26 5.19 -31.85
CA TRP A 833 23.85 6.52 -31.77
C TRP A 833 23.21 7.51 -32.75
N THR A 834 22.68 8.60 -32.22
CA THR A 834 22.18 9.73 -32.99
C THR A 834 23.19 10.87 -32.90
N LEU A 835 23.68 11.35 -34.05
CA LEU A 835 24.56 12.52 -34.10
C LEU A 835 23.83 13.72 -33.49
N ARG A 836 24.36 14.20 -32.36
CA ARG A 836 23.77 15.27 -31.54
C ARG A 836 24.32 16.63 -31.92
N GLY A 837 25.63 16.73 -32.13
CA GLY A 837 26.29 17.96 -32.53
C GLY A 837 27.76 17.73 -32.87
N GLN A 838 28.51 18.82 -33.05
CA GLN A 838 29.94 18.74 -33.32
C GLN A 838 30.69 19.82 -32.56
N ALA A 839 31.73 19.40 -31.87
CA ALA A 839 32.52 20.20 -30.96
C ALA A 839 33.33 21.31 -31.66
N ALA A 840 33.84 22.24 -30.85
CA ALA A 840 34.40 23.50 -31.33
C ALA A 840 35.70 23.30 -32.14
N PRO A 841 35.82 23.90 -33.36
CA PRO A 841 37.04 23.81 -34.16
C PRO A 841 38.30 24.34 -33.45
N PRO A 842 39.50 23.78 -33.70
CA PRO A 842 39.80 22.73 -34.69
C PRO A 842 39.33 21.34 -34.24
N ARG A 843 38.87 20.54 -35.21
CA ARG A 843 38.21 19.24 -35.01
C ARG A 843 39.18 18.10 -35.30
N SER A 844 39.89 17.67 -34.25
CA SER A 844 40.91 16.62 -34.27
C SER A 844 41.46 16.44 -32.86
N ASN A 845 41.93 15.24 -32.53
CA ASN A 845 42.61 14.90 -31.28
C ASN A 845 41.73 15.13 -30.04
N TYR A 846 40.41 15.00 -30.16
CA TYR A 846 39.59 14.74 -28.98
C TYR A 846 39.99 13.39 -28.40
N ILE A 847 39.93 13.28 -27.08
CA ILE A 847 40.36 12.08 -26.34
C ILE A 847 39.36 11.62 -25.30
N ASP A 848 38.48 12.51 -24.81
CA ASP A 848 37.61 12.18 -23.68
C ASP A 848 36.46 13.23 -23.53
N ILE A 849 35.36 12.83 -22.89
CA ILE A 849 34.12 13.58 -22.65
C ILE A 849 33.52 13.23 -21.28
N ASP A 850 33.09 14.25 -20.55
CA ASP A 850 32.37 14.08 -19.28
C ASP A 850 31.16 15.05 -19.17
N TRP A 851 30.28 14.83 -18.20
CA TRP A 851 29.01 15.52 -18.01
C TRP A 851 28.92 16.22 -16.65
N VAL A 852 28.02 17.20 -16.53
CA VAL A 852 27.52 17.68 -15.23
C VAL A 852 26.05 18.07 -15.32
N ILE A 853 25.33 17.97 -14.20
CA ILE A 853 23.99 18.55 -14.04
C ILE A 853 24.00 20.05 -14.38
N GLY A 854 23.05 20.49 -15.21
CA GLY A 854 22.85 21.88 -15.60
C GLY A 854 22.12 22.72 -14.55
N THR A 855 21.94 24.01 -14.85
CA THR A 855 21.24 24.95 -13.94
C THR A 855 19.73 24.71 -13.83
N ASN A 856 19.19 23.84 -14.68
CA ASN A 856 17.89 23.20 -14.53
C ASN A 856 18.16 21.69 -14.38
N PRO A 857 17.60 20.97 -13.39
CA PRO A 857 17.83 19.55 -13.22
C PRO A 857 17.57 18.69 -14.47
N ALA A 858 16.65 19.11 -15.33
CA ALA A 858 16.38 18.47 -16.63
C ALA A 858 17.27 19.00 -17.77
N SER A 859 18.52 19.37 -17.51
CA SER A 859 19.46 19.85 -18.53
C SER A 859 20.87 19.35 -18.30
N THR A 860 21.48 18.83 -19.37
CA THR A 860 22.82 18.23 -19.34
C THR A 860 23.85 19.21 -19.89
N VAL A 861 24.94 19.41 -19.14
CA VAL A 861 26.13 20.13 -19.59
C VAL A 861 27.22 19.09 -19.87
N LEU A 862 27.96 19.25 -20.96
CA LEU A 862 29.04 18.35 -21.34
C LEU A 862 30.35 19.11 -21.49
N TYR A 863 31.46 18.52 -21.05
CA TYR A 863 32.81 18.99 -21.25
C TYR A 863 33.60 17.96 -22.05
N ALA A 864 34.43 18.41 -22.99
CA ALA A 864 35.21 17.52 -23.86
C ALA A 864 36.63 18.03 -24.00
N THR A 865 37.62 17.14 -23.91
CA THR A 865 39.04 17.50 -23.86
C THR A 865 39.84 17.02 -25.08
N LYS A 866 41.01 17.62 -25.30
CA LYS A 866 41.90 17.33 -26.43
C LYS A 866 43.34 17.07 -26.01
N SER A 867 43.97 16.12 -26.68
CA SER A 867 45.43 15.97 -26.62
C SER A 867 46.10 17.02 -27.52
N THR A 868 46.56 18.11 -26.91
CA THR A 868 47.39 19.12 -27.58
C THR A 868 48.72 19.32 -26.83
N THR A 869 49.75 19.70 -27.60
CA THR A 869 51.07 20.08 -27.08
C THR A 869 51.43 21.51 -27.51
N GLY A 870 52.03 22.27 -26.60
CA GLY A 870 52.49 23.64 -26.87
C GLY A 870 51.41 24.72 -26.87
N ALA A 871 51.86 25.98 -26.85
CA ALA A 871 51.05 27.17 -26.50
C ALA A 871 49.95 27.61 -27.49
N SER A 872 49.66 26.84 -28.54
CA SER A 872 48.66 27.17 -29.56
C SER A 872 47.35 26.38 -29.43
N GLY A 873 47.31 25.36 -28.57
CA GLY A 873 46.14 24.52 -28.31
C GLY A 873 44.97 25.22 -27.62
N THR A 874 43.87 24.49 -27.58
CA THR A 874 42.61 24.80 -26.88
C THR A 874 42.07 23.47 -26.42
N ASP A 875 42.13 23.22 -25.11
CA ASP A 875 42.08 21.85 -24.62
C ASP A 875 40.67 21.48 -24.17
N VAL A 876 39.90 22.39 -23.56
CA VAL A 876 38.54 22.12 -23.06
C VAL A 876 37.47 22.85 -23.90
N CYS A 877 36.53 22.07 -24.43
CA CYS A 877 35.28 22.52 -25.04
C CYS A 877 34.11 22.23 -24.08
N GLY A 878 33.02 22.99 -24.18
CA GLY A 878 31.84 22.78 -23.35
C GLY A 878 30.53 23.08 -24.09
N SER A 879 29.50 22.29 -23.79
CA SER A 879 28.13 22.43 -24.28
C SER A 879 27.18 22.55 -23.10
N THR A 880 26.26 23.51 -23.14
CA THR A 880 25.25 23.74 -22.09
C THR A 880 23.84 23.32 -22.53
N ASP A 881 23.75 22.49 -23.58
CA ASP A 881 22.51 22.10 -24.26
C ASP A 881 22.50 20.62 -24.65
N GLY A 882 23.15 19.77 -23.85
CA GLY A 882 23.26 18.33 -24.09
C GLY A 882 23.89 18.01 -25.45
N GLY A 883 25.03 18.62 -25.75
CA GLY A 883 25.86 18.33 -26.92
C GLY A 883 25.40 18.94 -28.26
N LEU A 884 24.30 19.72 -28.30
CA LEU A 884 23.79 20.32 -29.54
C LEU A 884 24.72 21.41 -30.08
N THR A 885 25.17 22.32 -29.21
CA THR A 885 26.13 23.36 -29.54
C THR A 885 27.30 23.38 -28.55
N TRP A 886 28.49 23.57 -29.09
CA TRP A 886 29.73 23.53 -28.34
C TRP A 886 30.49 24.83 -28.47
N THR A 887 30.99 25.32 -27.34
CA THR A 887 31.82 26.51 -27.24
C THR A 887 33.21 26.15 -26.74
N LEU A 888 34.18 27.00 -27.05
CA LEU A 888 35.49 26.92 -26.43
C LEU A 888 35.40 27.49 -25.02
N VAL A 889 35.71 26.68 -24.00
CA VAL A 889 35.65 27.10 -22.60
C VAL A 889 36.93 27.81 -22.21
N SER A 890 38.09 27.17 -22.42
CA SER A 890 39.36 27.70 -21.88
C SER A 890 40.59 27.34 -22.71
N LYS A 891 41.71 27.96 -22.31
CA LYS A 891 43.06 27.54 -22.67
C LYS A 891 43.84 27.23 -21.40
N ARG A 892 44.31 25.99 -21.27
CA ARG A 892 45.28 25.57 -20.27
C ARG A 892 46.61 26.33 -20.47
N PRO A 893 47.35 26.68 -19.40
CA PRO A 893 48.73 27.17 -19.52
C PRO A 893 49.60 26.15 -20.25
N SER A 894 50.53 26.59 -21.10
CA SER A 894 51.30 25.69 -21.97
C SER A 894 52.26 24.79 -21.19
N THR A 895 52.18 23.48 -21.41
CA THR A 895 53.09 22.46 -20.89
C THR A 895 53.68 21.61 -22.03
N ASP A 896 54.68 20.79 -21.71
CA ASP A 896 55.24 19.79 -22.63
C ASP A 896 54.54 18.42 -22.50
N SER A 897 53.52 18.30 -21.63
CA SER A 897 52.78 17.05 -21.34
C SER A 897 51.44 17.00 -22.07
N THR A 898 51.10 15.80 -22.57
CA THR A 898 49.82 15.49 -23.21
C THR A 898 48.71 15.28 -22.19
N VAL A 899 47.48 15.64 -22.55
CA VAL A 899 46.27 15.31 -21.78
C VAL A 899 45.91 13.84 -22.04
N SER A 900 45.35 13.16 -21.03
CA SER A 900 44.75 11.82 -21.16
C SER A 900 43.24 11.81 -20.91
N ALA A 901 42.73 12.50 -19.88
CA ALA A 901 41.31 12.50 -19.49
C ALA A 901 40.80 13.85 -18.93
N ILE A 902 39.48 13.96 -18.74
CA ILE A 902 38.73 15.09 -18.16
C ILE A 902 37.64 14.58 -17.22
N ALA A 903 37.51 15.20 -16.05
CA ALA A 903 36.36 15.00 -15.17
C ALA A 903 35.79 16.36 -14.76
N ALA A 904 34.49 16.44 -14.45
CA ALA A 904 33.80 17.66 -14.10
C ALA A 904 32.71 17.42 -13.05
N VAL A 905 32.48 18.39 -12.16
CA VAL A 905 31.40 18.30 -11.16
C VAL A 905 30.80 19.68 -10.88
N ARG A 906 29.47 19.75 -10.71
CA ARG A 906 28.76 20.99 -10.38
C ARG A 906 29.06 21.38 -8.92
N SER A 907 29.63 22.57 -8.69
CA SER A 907 29.86 23.11 -7.35
C SER A 907 29.15 24.46 -7.17
N GLY A 908 27.94 24.40 -6.63
CA GLY A 908 27.07 25.57 -6.46
C GLY A 908 26.70 26.21 -7.79
N ALA A 909 27.19 27.43 -8.04
CA ALA A 909 26.91 28.19 -9.27
C ALA A 909 27.95 27.98 -10.39
N ASN A 910 29.06 27.29 -10.10
CA ASN A 910 30.16 27.05 -11.02
C ASN A 910 30.32 25.54 -11.27
N ASP A 911 31.13 25.20 -12.26
CA ASP A 911 31.62 23.85 -12.51
C ASP A 911 33.09 23.76 -12.09
N LEU A 912 33.41 22.71 -11.34
CA LEU A 912 34.79 22.26 -11.18
C LEU A 912 35.15 21.45 -12.42
N ILE A 913 36.33 21.69 -12.98
CA ILE A 913 36.81 20.98 -14.16
C ILE A 913 38.24 20.52 -13.90
N TYR A 914 38.46 19.22 -14.05
CA TYR A 914 39.72 18.53 -13.86
C TYR A 914 40.24 18.04 -15.21
N VAL A 915 41.53 18.23 -15.47
CA VAL A 915 42.16 17.75 -16.71
C VAL A 915 43.44 17.03 -16.33
N LEU A 916 43.51 15.74 -16.67
CA LEU A 916 44.62 14.85 -16.37
C LEU A 916 45.71 14.95 -17.44
N GLU A 917 46.95 15.17 -17.01
CA GLU A 917 48.13 15.09 -17.87
C GLU A 917 48.85 13.75 -17.67
N THR A 918 49.38 13.20 -18.76
CA THR A 918 49.98 11.86 -18.84
C THR A 918 51.15 11.62 -17.87
N ASP A 919 51.77 12.66 -17.32
CA ASP A 919 52.82 12.60 -16.30
C ASP A 919 52.29 12.54 -14.85
N GLY A 920 51.02 12.91 -14.62
CA GLY A 920 50.37 12.96 -13.30
C GLY A 920 50.16 14.36 -12.73
N ASP A 921 50.27 15.40 -13.58
CA ASP A 921 49.74 16.73 -13.28
C ASP A 921 48.21 16.71 -13.47
N VAL A 922 47.45 17.17 -12.48
CA VAL A 922 46.01 17.43 -12.61
C VAL A 922 45.77 18.93 -12.58
N ARG A 923 45.23 19.46 -13.68
CA ARG A 923 44.84 20.88 -13.78
C ARG A 923 43.44 21.04 -13.26
N VAL A 924 43.23 22.06 -12.43
CA VAL A 924 41.97 22.28 -11.71
C VAL A 924 41.41 23.67 -11.99
N SER A 925 40.17 23.75 -12.46
CA SER A 925 39.39 24.98 -12.52
C SER A 925 38.23 24.91 -11.53
N ASN A 926 37.87 26.05 -10.91
CA ASN A 926 36.74 26.16 -9.98
C ASN A 926 35.76 27.30 -10.35
N ASP A 927 35.85 27.76 -11.59
CA ASP A 927 35.12 28.89 -12.18
C ASP A 927 34.71 28.58 -13.63
N SER A 928 34.25 27.33 -13.86
CA SER A 928 33.83 26.79 -15.16
C SER A 928 34.87 27.04 -16.27
N GLY A 929 36.15 26.83 -15.96
CA GLY A 929 37.28 26.94 -16.88
C GLY A 929 37.91 28.34 -17.01
N SER A 930 37.42 29.35 -16.28
CA SER A 930 37.90 30.74 -16.41
C SER A 930 39.33 30.95 -15.90
N SER A 931 39.75 30.19 -14.89
CA SER A 931 41.11 30.14 -14.36
C SER A 931 41.51 28.72 -13.94
N TRP A 932 42.82 28.48 -13.84
CA TRP A 932 43.38 27.15 -13.65
C TRP A 932 44.48 27.13 -12.59
N GLN A 933 44.48 26.09 -11.77
CA GLN A 933 45.50 25.70 -10.81
C GLN A 933 46.09 24.34 -11.21
N VAL A 934 47.09 23.86 -10.48
CA VAL A 934 47.61 22.49 -10.64
C VAL A 934 47.80 21.85 -9.27
N THR A 935 47.50 20.56 -9.20
CA THR A 935 47.95 19.65 -8.17
C THR A 935 48.74 18.52 -8.84
N HIS A 936 49.70 17.94 -8.13
CA HIS A 936 50.64 16.96 -8.68
C HIS A 936 50.55 15.69 -7.84
N ILE A 937 50.36 14.54 -8.48
CA ILE A 937 50.47 13.25 -7.80
C ILE A 937 51.90 13.15 -7.26
N SER A 938 52.05 13.15 -5.93
CA SER A 938 53.38 13.16 -5.29
C SER A 938 54.19 11.95 -5.75
N SER A 939 55.49 12.13 -6.01
CA SER A 939 56.32 11.26 -6.86
C SER A 939 56.60 9.86 -6.27
N GLY A 940 55.56 9.03 -6.20
CA GLY A 940 55.56 7.66 -5.71
C GLY A 940 55.41 6.64 -6.85
N GLY A 941 56.55 6.18 -7.37
CA GLY A 941 56.71 4.85 -7.96
C GLY A 941 56.28 4.61 -9.41
N GLY A 942 55.22 5.24 -9.91
CA GLY A 942 54.70 4.98 -11.27
C GLY A 942 55.70 5.30 -12.38
N THR A 943 55.77 4.45 -13.41
CA THR A 943 56.66 4.62 -14.58
C THR A 943 55.92 4.73 -15.91
N SER A 944 54.65 4.32 -15.95
CA SER A 944 53.75 4.47 -17.08
C SER A 944 52.96 5.77 -17.00
N SER A 945 52.30 6.14 -18.10
CA SER A 945 51.42 7.30 -18.12
C SER A 945 50.18 7.10 -17.26
N CYS A 946 49.70 8.19 -16.68
CA CYS A 946 48.29 8.29 -16.28
C CYS A 946 47.42 8.12 -17.53
N VAL A 947 46.36 7.31 -17.43
CA VAL A 947 45.43 7.06 -18.53
C VAL A 947 44.11 7.75 -18.28
N ASP A 948 43.57 7.63 -17.06
CA ASP A 948 42.20 8.04 -16.78
C ASP A 948 41.98 8.56 -15.35
N MET A 949 40.88 9.30 -15.16
CA MET A 949 40.41 9.83 -13.88
C MET A 949 38.89 9.82 -13.77
N ASP A 950 38.40 9.64 -12.55
CA ASP A 950 36.99 9.87 -12.22
C ASP A 950 36.87 10.57 -10.86
N VAL A 951 35.67 11.03 -10.52
CA VAL A 951 35.36 11.79 -9.31
C VAL A 951 34.23 11.07 -8.56
N ASP A 952 34.53 10.55 -7.37
CA ASP A 952 33.50 10.00 -6.50
C ASP A 952 32.61 11.11 -5.90
N SER A 953 31.55 10.74 -5.19
CA SER A 953 30.67 11.71 -4.52
C SER A 953 31.28 12.49 -3.37
N ASN A 954 32.35 11.99 -2.73
CA ASN A 954 33.13 12.77 -1.78
C ASN A 954 33.82 13.95 -2.50
N MET A 955 33.68 14.01 -3.83
CA MET A 955 34.38 14.85 -4.79
C MET A 955 35.88 14.54 -4.82
N ASP A 956 36.30 13.41 -4.25
CA ASP A 956 37.68 12.98 -4.23
C ASP A 956 38.05 12.43 -5.62
N ILE A 957 39.21 12.89 -6.12
CA ILE A 957 39.61 12.60 -7.50
C ILE A 957 40.44 11.33 -7.51
N TRP A 958 39.98 10.33 -8.25
CA TRP A 958 40.73 9.11 -8.50
C TRP A 958 41.52 9.21 -9.80
N VAL A 959 42.71 8.63 -9.83
CA VAL A 959 43.56 8.57 -11.04
C VAL A 959 44.23 7.21 -11.14
N VAL A 960 44.16 6.61 -12.32
CA VAL A 960 44.82 5.34 -12.64
C VAL A 960 45.96 5.51 -13.66
N ARG A 961 46.98 4.66 -13.55
CA ARG A 961 48.07 4.53 -14.54
C ARG A 961 47.90 3.27 -15.39
N ALA A 962 48.49 3.24 -16.59
CA ALA A 962 48.44 2.08 -17.49
C ALA A 962 49.01 0.78 -16.87
N GLU A 963 49.85 0.91 -15.84
CA GLU A 963 50.42 -0.18 -15.01
C GLU A 963 49.58 -0.51 -13.75
N GLY A 964 48.35 0.00 -13.65
CA GLY A 964 47.40 -0.31 -12.56
C GLY A 964 47.69 0.34 -11.20
N SER A 965 48.61 1.30 -11.12
CA SER A 965 48.76 2.14 -9.92
C SER A 965 47.57 3.09 -9.78
N VAL A 966 46.98 3.16 -8.58
CA VAL A 966 45.77 3.96 -8.25
C VAL A 966 46.10 5.00 -7.18
N TYR A 967 45.69 6.24 -7.41
CA TYR A 967 45.89 7.38 -6.51
C TYR A 967 44.55 8.09 -6.26
N LYS A 968 44.32 8.56 -5.03
CA LYS A 968 43.15 9.37 -4.64
C LYS A 968 43.62 10.73 -4.15
N LEU A 969 43.01 11.81 -4.62
CA LEU A 969 43.17 13.15 -4.05
C LEU A 969 42.00 13.39 -3.11
N ASN A 970 42.28 13.45 -1.81
CA ASN A 970 41.26 13.91 -0.90
C ASN A 970 41.09 15.42 -1.03
N VAL A 971 39.92 15.90 -1.49
CA VAL A 971 39.73 17.32 -1.84
C VAL A 971 39.57 18.21 -0.61
N THR A 972 39.01 17.70 0.48
CA THR A 972 38.87 18.44 1.75
C THR A 972 40.24 18.74 2.40
N THR A 973 41.22 17.83 2.29
CA THR A 973 42.60 18.07 2.76
C THR A 973 43.55 18.58 1.67
N TRP A 974 43.17 18.45 0.41
CA TRP A 974 44.00 18.67 -0.79
C TRP A 974 45.30 17.86 -0.79
N THR A 975 45.22 16.58 -0.38
CA THR A 975 46.38 15.67 -0.30
C THR A 975 46.20 14.42 -1.15
N TRP A 976 47.21 14.10 -1.95
CA TRP A 976 47.28 12.85 -2.72
C TRP A 976 47.75 11.70 -1.84
N THR A 977 47.02 10.59 -1.89
CA THR A 977 47.42 9.28 -1.35
C THR A 977 47.63 8.28 -2.50
N THR A 978 48.59 7.38 -2.34
CA THR A 978 48.70 6.18 -3.18
C THR A 978 47.82 5.13 -2.54
N VAL A 979 46.73 4.76 -3.23
CA VAL A 979 45.79 3.72 -2.77
C VAL A 979 46.36 2.35 -3.14
N CYS A 980 46.78 2.19 -4.41
CA CYS A 980 47.49 1.00 -4.86
C CYS A 980 48.78 1.39 -5.60
N ALA A 981 49.92 0.87 -5.17
CA ALA A 981 51.21 1.19 -5.81
C ALA A 981 51.41 0.47 -7.15
N ASN A 982 50.89 -0.76 -7.27
CA ASN A 982 50.78 -1.58 -8.47
C ASN A 982 49.89 -2.79 -8.10
N ASN A 983 48.86 -3.09 -8.88
CA ASN A 983 47.92 -4.20 -8.65
C ASN A 983 48.18 -5.43 -9.57
N ASP A 984 49.38 -5.54 -10.12
CA ASP A 984 49.85 -6.51 -11.11
C ASP A 984 49.01 -6.55 -12.42
N LYS A 985 48.26 -5.48 -12.72
CA LYS A 985 47.51 -5.34 -13.99
C LYS A 985 48.30 -4.50 -15.00
N SER A 986 47.90 -4.56 -16.26
CA SER A 986 48.58 -3.86 -17.36
C SER A 986 47.62 -3.52 -18.49
N GLU A 987 47.97 -2.47 -19.24
CA GLU A 987 47.20 -2.00 -20.40
C GLU A 987 45.79 -1.51 -20.00
N ILE A 988 45.67 -0.96 -18.78
CA ILE A 988 44.47 -0.23 -18.33
C ILE A 988 44.18 0.89 -19.32
N GLN A 989 42.92 1.05 -19.69
CA GLN A 989 42.43 2.12 -20.56
C GLN A 989 41.62 3.14 -19.77
N ALA A 990 40.64 2.65 -19.00
CA ALA A 990 39.71 3.50 -18.27
C ALA A 990 39.38 2.98 -16.87
N PHE A 991 38.78 3.86 -16.08
CA PHE A 991 38.49 3.75 -14.67
C PHE A 991 37.23 4.55 -14.40
N SER A 992 36.26 3.95 -13.69
CA SER A 992 35.10 4.70 -13.22
C SER A 992 34.85 4.41 -11.76
N THR A 993 34.57 5.48 -11.03
CA THR A 993 33.77 5.43 -9.80
C THR A 993 32.33 5.55 -10.23
N ALA A 994 31.46 4.68 -9.73
CA ALA A 994 30.04 4.93 -9.88
C ALA A 994 29.70 6.29 -9.22
N PRO A 995 28.69 7.03 -9.73
CA PRO A 995 28.23 8.29 -9.15
C PRO A 995 27.43 8.04 -7.86
N ILE A 996 27.97 7.19 -6.99
CA ILE A 996 27.49 6.77 -5.68
C ILE A 996 27.84 7.88 -4.69
N PRO A 997 26.87 8.41 -3.92
CA PRO A 997 27.10 9.05 -2.64
C PRO A 997 27.79 8.16 -1.58
N GLU A 998 29.06 7.80 -1.79
CA GLU A 998 29.99 7.65 -0.66
C GLU A 998 29.84 8.88 0.25
N PHE A 999 29.70 8.66 1.55
CA PHE A 999 29.26 9.70 2.47
C PHE A 999 30.39 10.65 2.92
N GLY A 1000 30.36 11.88 2.40
CA GLY A 1000 31.20 12.97 2.87
C GLY A 1000 30.75 14.36 2.43
N ASP A 1001 30.64 15.27 3.39
CA ASP A 1001 30.72 16.72 3.21
C ASP A 1001 29.59 17.51 2.53
N ILE A 1002 28.39 16.98 2.23
CA ILE A 1002 27.24 17.84 1.81
C ILE A 1002 26.93 18.93 2.86
N GLY A 1003 26.97 18.60 4.16
CA GLY A 1003 26.82 19.57 5.26
C GLY A 1003 27.99 20.57 5.37
N LEU A 1004 29.21 20.13 5.08
CA LEU A 1004 30.42 20.95 5.14
C LEU A 1004 30.52 21.96 3.97
N ILE A 1005 29.98 21.62 2.79
CA ILE A 1005 29.89 22.53 1.63
C ILE A 1005 29.10 23.79 1.98
N ALA A 1006 27.97 23.70 2.69
CA ALA A 1006 27.18 24.88 3.08
C ALA A 1006 27.96 25.82 4.02
N VAL A 1007 28.72 25.27 4.96
CA VAL A 1007 29.55 26.02 5.93
C VAL A 1007 30.80 26.61 5.26
N MET A 1008 31.42 25.89 4.31
CA MET A 1008 32.54 26.40 3.51
C MET A 1008 32.10 27.49 2.53
N LEU A 1009 30.96 27.36 1.85
CA LEU A 1009 30.42 28.40 0.98
C LEU A 1009 30.13 29.70 1.76
N LEU A 1010 29.58 29.60 2.96
CA LEU A 1010 29.37 30.75 3.85
C LEU A 1010 30.70 31.40 4.27
N THR A 1011 31.69 30.63 4.73
CA THR A 1011 32.96 31.18 5.21
C THR A 1011 33.82 31.75 4.08
N ILE A 1012 33.90 31.11 2.91
CA ILE A 1012 34.60 31.61 1.73
C ILE A 1012 33.92 32.88 1.19
N THR A 1013 32.58 32.91 1.14
CA THR A 1013 31.83 34.11 0.73
C THR A 1013 32.03 35.27 1.71
N VAL A 1014 32.05 35.01 3.03
CA VAL A 1014 32.38 36.02 4.05
C VAL A 1014 33.82 36.52 3.90
N ILE A 1015 34.81 35.65 3.68
CA ILE A 1015 36.21 36.04 3.45
C ILE A 1015 36.35 36.89 2.17
N SER A 1016 35.65 36.52 1.09
CA SER A 1016 35.61 37.27 -0.17
C SER A 1016 34.97 38.64 0.00
N LEU A 1017 33.81 38.73 0.68
CA LEU A 1017 33.15 39.99 1.04
C LEU A 1017 34.02 40.86 1.96
N MET A 1018 34.77 40.26 2.88
CA MET A 1018 35.73 40.98 3.74
C MET A 1018 36.93 41.51 2.93
N ARG A 1019 37.48 40.75 1.98
CA ARG A 1019 38.52 41.23 1.05
C ARG A 1019 38.00 42.39 0.20
N LYS A 1020 36.85 42.23 -0.44
CA LYS A 1020 36.21 43.26 -1.29
C LYS A 1020 35.89 44.55 -0.51
N ARG A 1021 35.42 44.44 0.74
CA ARG A 1021 35.26 45.60 1.65
C ARG A 1021 36.59 46.23 2.09
N LYS A 1022 37.67 45.46 2.17
CA LYS A 1022 39.02 45.96 2.53
C LYS A 1022 39.70 46.68 1.37
N GLU A 1023 39.43 46.25 0.13
CA GLU A 1023 39.83 46.91 -1.11
C GLU A 1023 39.02 48.20 -1.34
N GLN A 1024 37.70 48.16 -1.22
CA GLN A 1024 36.85 49.36 -1.30
C GLN A 1024 37.20 50.42 -0.23
N ARG A 1025 37.64 50.00 0.97
CA ARG A 1025 38.16 50.93 1.99
C ARG A 1025 39.55 51.50 1.66
N ARG A 1026 40.36 50.79 0.87
CA ARG A 1026 41.64 51.28 0.35
C ARG A 1026 41.47 52.27 -0.81
N GLU A 1027 40.40 52.15 -1.59
CA GLU A 1027 40.07 53.09 -2.67
C GLU A 1027 39.36 54.37 -2.19
N GLN A 1028 38.85 54.37 -0.95
CA GLN A 1028 38.15 55.52 -0.34
C GLN A 1028 38.99 56.38 0.60
N ASP A 1029 40.26 56.03 0.85
CA ASP A 1029 41.17 56.82 1.69
C ASP A 1029 42.44 57.23 0.89
N PRO A 1030 42.50 58.46 0.35
CA PRO A 1030 43.57 58.90 -0.54
C PRO A 1030 44.76 59.57 0.18
N GLN A 1031 45.16 59.05 1.36
CA GLN A 1031 46.34 59.50 2.13
C GLN A 1031 47.48 58.48 2.11
#